data_AF-A0A0K0E8J3-F1
#
_entry.id   AF-A0A0K0E8J3-F1
#
_cell.length_a   1.000
_cell.length_b   1.000
_cell.length_c   1.000
_cell.angle_alpha   90.00
_cell.angle_beta   90.00
_cell.angle_gamma   90.00
#
_symmetry.space_group_name_H-M   'P 1'
#
loop_
_entity.id
_entity.type
_entity.pdbx_description
1 polymer ?
#
loop_
_entity_poly.entity_id
_entity_poly.type
_entity_poly.pdbx_seq_one_letter_code
_entity_poly.pdbx_strand_id
1 'polypeptide(L)'
;MIRCLTKKNIYVKNILNVQKCLIKTKAIGIKKIKSKTVNLPNKISKEDENFVYVSKNFHKKVPGHITLTYGTSKLPYFLFTNMIEDSEVYELIESKLFIENFLLKLENGNQGIINLLKCNEDIMNFSILLCGKRMTGTNSENRNIILDRLWNALEKYNFNLTIKSINTRLKVWKENGKSFDVKEMLNDLEVKRKLAPDQKFMNFMIHQLADCGMEDELNNFKDELIKRNLYSSKDYELAMIRCLSVKKMDLNCDNLIESFINKYGEDSKYEALSEAILGASKQVNLPRIYSLLRRTIFSREDGLKTYYSFFLKNNIIMEIIWNLEVMSLSTNKNAARNFIHDVLKHNFPKIIGLKLNITECERHINEGNYYIGALLFRRFSNYVRKLGNERYDNLVAYLLQKILKEMVINRTDKEEMKPVLNHLTSKFKNRTSIFCDLEFFILTSKKYSCFEKLNMFLSFVDEIDPYRERYHLIYPIIAHETDIKNILSILFIWKNSGYNDLMKLNFHLIYLYVLKRMLFMLDNKYYYNNHYERLEHIKQIFISYDIPEYVIYYWMFRLKNYYEQKKDIYQCNTLHLPLKDLTNWLKNNNEKRFIPITTVDMKKEEVDNQLTNYIKTKNLKNINSILNEKSTYQIVDVNSYTDKIIDVYLENDRRDEMITFITNISNYYTPLFGKIPLISIEQISKVLQVFPKNIQNVNDILKIINLIRNKFYVIDAKRDFFLTNKSGMENLIVPLLDSSIKEGFTDKHIDDLQLLIINLFNFKRNNKIGRIERSKDLITPLFIHEILKHLNWDKAVEVFFKFQLNHRLLNGILVLLNHGLKTSNNLLQQASLLSEFKKYTNEYKINYYYIAALANSKNFNVTENEIQKIIQSSENAHLARTYMLIKHLPYLSETDKWQENFLKACLLWKNSEDKKNILNYVLVEQYI
;
A
#
# COMPACT_ATOMS: atom_id res chain seq x y z
N MET A 1 -0.89 39.92 13.61
CA MET A 1 -0.86 38.45 13.45
C MET A 1 -0.45 38.02 12.04
N ILE A 2 -1.17 38.43 10.99
CA ILE A 2 -0.84 38.08 9.58
C ILE A 2 0.58 38.52 9.17
N ARG A 3 1.02 39.72 9.59
CA ARG A 3 2.41 40.20 9.38
C ARG A 3 3.50 39.39 10.09
N CYS A 4 3.19 38.72 11.21
CA CYS A 4 4.16 37.85 11.89
C CYS A 4 4.22 36.48 11.19
N LEU A 5 3.09 35.96 10.72
CA LEU A 5 3.02 34.70 10.00
C LEU A 5 3.80 34.75 8.66
N THR A 6 3.83 35.90 7.98
CA THR A 6 4.58 36.04 6.71
C THR A 6 6.09 36.08 6.88
N LYS A 7 6.64 36.44 8.06
CA LYS A 7 8.10 36.43 8.28
C LYS A 7 8.67 35.03 8.57
N LYS A 8 7.90 34.13 9.19
CA LYS A 8 8.42 32.80 9.60
C LYS A 8 8.12 31.67 8.62
N ASN A 9 7.18 31.82 7.69
CA ASN A 9 6.78 30.70 6.82
C ASN A 9 7.16 30.95 5.35
N ILE A 10 8.29 30.36 4.93
CA ILE A 10 8.80 30.34 3.54
C ILE A 10 7.71 29.92 2.55
N TYR A 11 6.79 29.04 2.98
CA TYR A 11 5.69 28.55 2.16
C TYR A 11 4.70 29.66 1.72
N VAL A 12 4.41 30.63 2.59
CA VAL A 12 3.49 31.75 2.26
C VAL A 12 4.18 32.78 1.37
N LYS A 13 5.50 32.97 1.54
CA LYS A 13 6.30 33.85 0.69
C LYS A 13 6.32 33.39 -0.76
N ASN A 14 6.35 32.07 -0.99
CA ASN A 14 6.30 31.50 -2.34
C ASN A 14 4.94 31.71 -3.02
N ILE A 15 3.83 31.71 -2.30
CA ILE A 15 2.51 31.95 -2.89
C ILE A 15 2.34 33.42 -3.28
N LEU A 16 2.79 34.36 -2.44
CA LEU A 16 2.62 35.80 -2.72
C LEU A 16 3.62 36.34 -3.76
N ASN A 17 4.84 35.80 -3.84
CA ASN A 17 5.80 36.24 -4.87
C ASN A 17 5.38 35.87 -6.29
N VAL A 18 4.51 34.89 -6.47
CA VAL A 18 4.02 34.51 -7.82
C VAL A 18 3.11 35.59 -8.43
N GLN A 19 2.51 36.49 -7.63
CA GLN A 19 1.61 37.51 -8.17
C GLN A 19 2.27 38.84 -8.57
N LYS A 20 3.53 39.11 -8.18
CA LYS A 20 4.16 40.43 -8.46
C LYS A 20 4.96 40.54 -9.77
N CYS A 21 5.09 39.46 -10.54
CA CYS A 21 5.77 39.50 -11.85
C CYS A 21 4.78 39.62 -13.01
N LEU A 22 3.96 40.67 -13.02
CA LEU A 22 3.18 41.08 -14.18
C LEU A 22 3.24 42.60 -14.22
N ILE A 23 4.06 43.19 -15.12
CA ILE A 23 3.90 44.52 -15.75
C ILE A 23 5.18 44.85 -16.56
N LYS A 24 4.97 45.30 -17.81
CA LYS A 24 5.88 45.97 -18.79
C LYS A 24 6.85 45.08 -19.60
N THR A 25 7.04 45.20 -20.93
CA THR A 25 6.47 46.06 -22.00
C THR A 25 6.89 45.54 -23.39
N LYS A 26 6.05 45.84 -24.40
CA LYS A 26 6.27 45.95 -25.85
C LYS A 26 6.47 44.67 -26.70
N ALA A 27 5.50 44.50 -27.60
CA ALA A 27 5.34 43.46 -28.59
C ALA A 27 6.17 43.74 -29.86
N ILE A 28 6.75 42.68 -30.43
CA ILE A 28 7.26 42.65 -31.80
C ILE A 28 6.61 41.43 -32.48
N GLY A 29 5.93 41.67 -33.60
CA GLY A 29 5.16 40.66 -34.33
C GLY A 29 6.03 39.73 -35.16
N ILE A 30 5.72 38.43 -35.13
CA ILE A 30 6.34 37.41 -35.99
C ILE A 30 5.25 36.76 -36.85
N LYS A 31 5.54 36.69 -38.16
CA LYS A 31 4.68 36.27 -39.27
C LYS A 31 4.17 34.82 -39.14
N LYS A 32 2.93 34.63 -39.63
CA LYS A 32 2.16 33.37 -39.71
C LYS A 32 2.98 32.17 -40.22
N ILE A 33 3.11 31.14 -39.38
CA ILE A 33 3.58 29.81 -39.76
C ILE A 33 2.43 29.11 -40.52
N LYS A 34 2.68 28.71 -41.78
CA LYS A 34 1.75 27.87 -42.55
C LYS A 34 1.76 26.45 -41.97
N SER A 35 0.64 26.00 -41.45
CA SER A 35 0.41 24.61 -41.01
C SER A 35 0.41 23.68 -42.22
N LYS A 36 1.27 22.64 -42.19
CA LYS A 36 1.24 21.52 -43.13
C LYS A 36 0.38 20.39 -42.57
N THR A 37 -0.52 19.88 -43.39
CA THR A 37 -1.30 18.67 -43.15
C THR A 37 -0.42 17.42 -43.33
N VAL A 38 -0.51 16.49 -42.39
CA VAL A 38 0.12 15.16 -42.45
C VAL A 38 -0.97 14.13 -42.69
N ASN A 39 -0.82 13.31 -43.73
CA ASN A 39 -1.74 12.21 -44.03
C ASN A 39 -1.50 11.06 -43.04
N LEU A 40 -2.54 10.68 -42.30
CA LEU A 40 -2.55 9.53 -41.40
C LEU A 40 -3.21 8.32 -42.11
N PRO A 41 -2.76 7.08 -41.88
CA PRO A 41 -3.32 5.89 -42.50
C PRO A 41 -4.76 5.60 -42.04
N ASN A 42 -5.59 5.08 -42.94
CA ASN A 42 -7.06 4.99 -42.82
C ASN A 42 -7.62 4.04 -41.75
N LYS A 43 -6.78 3.33 -40.98
CA LYS A 43 -7.24 2.52 -39.84
C LYS A 43 -6.25 2.67 -38.70
N ILE A 44 -6.58 3.59 -37.80
CA ILE A 44 -5.89 3.80 -36.53
C ILE A 44 -6.80 3.22 -35.44
N SER A 45 -6.26 2.42 -34.53
CA SER A 45 -7.05 1.79 -33.48
C SER A 45 -7.59 2.88 -32.53
N LYS A 46 -8.72 2.64 -31.85
CA LYS A 46 -9.25 3.63 -30.88
C LYS A 46 -8.30 3.90 -29.70
N GLU A 47 -7.32 3.03 -29.48
CA GLU A 47 -6.26 3.24 -28.49
C GLU A 47 -5.34 4.38 -28.91
N ASP A 48 -5.03 4.47 -30.21
CA ASP A 48 -4.21 5.49 -30.84
C ASP A 48 -4.88 6.89 -30.88
N GLU A 49 -6.21 6.99 -30.79
CA GLU A 49 -6.92 8.29 -30.71
C GLU A 49 -6.47 9.10 -29.48
N ASN A 50 -6.02 8.45 -28.40
CA ASN A 50 -5.45 9.15 -27.24
C ASN A 50 -4.04 9.69 -27.51
N PHE A 51 -3.34 9.17 -28.53
CA PHE A 51 -1.96 9.55 -28.89
C PHE A 51 -1.92 10.63 -29.98
N VAL A 52 -3.04 10.84 -30.68
CA VAL A 52 -3.23 11.94 -31.62
C VAL A 52 -4.07 13.02 -30.93
N TYR A 53 -3.43 14.02 -30.33
CA TYR A 53 -4.14 15.20 -29.84
C TYR A 53 -4.66 15.99 -31.05
N VAL A 54 -5.81 15.59 -31.60
CA VAL A 54 -6.62 16.46 -32.46
C VAL A 54 -7.08 17.58 -31.55
N SER A 55 -6.42 18.74 -31.63
CA SER A 55 -6.73 19.85 -30.74
C SER A 55 -8.22 20.15 -30.82
N LYS A 56 -8.96 19.88 -29.74
CA LYS A 56 -10.40 20.19 -29.62
C LYS A 56 -10.74 21.68 -29.77
N ASN A 57 -9.73 22.54 -29.94
CA ASN A 57 -9.89 23.96 -30.22
C ASN A 57 -10.42 24.28 -31.64
N PHE A 58 -10.69 23.29 -32.49
CA PHE A 58 -11.41 23.54 -33.75
C PHE A 58 -12.93 23.57 -33.64
N HIS A 59 -13.50 23.25 -32.47
CA HIS A 59 -14.92 23.49 -32.23
C HIS A 59 -15.14 24.64 -31.25
N LYS A 60 -15.72 25.71 -31.81
CA LYS A 60 -16.14 26.99 -31.20
C LYS A 60 -15.09 28.09 -31.27
N LYS A 61 -15.06 28.73 -32.44
CA LYS A 61 -14.70 30.15 -32.60
C LYS A 61 -15.51 30.96 -31.57
N VAL A 62 -14.86 31.39 -30.49
CA VAL A 62 -15.23 32.61 -29.77
C VAL A 62 -14.05 33.55 -29.97
N PRO A 63 -14.21 34.66 -30.72
CA PRO A 63 -13.13 35.57 -31.03
C PRO A 63 -12.86 36.43 -29.79
N GLY A 64 -11.95 35.97 -28.96
CA GLY A 64 -11.35 36.76 -27.89
C GLY A 64 -9.88 36.40 -27.86
N HIS A 65 -9.03 37.32 -28.29
CA HIS A 65 -7.58 37.17 -28.36
C HIS A 65 -6.99 36.80 -26.99
N ILE A 66 -6.88 35.50 -26.70
CA ILE A 66 -5.97 35.00 -25.68
C ILE A 66 -4.67 34.66 -26.39
N THR A 67 -3.86 35.69 -26.59
CA THR A 67 -2.42 35.53 -26.77
C THR A 67 -1.86 34.96 -25.48
N LEU A 68 -1.75 33.63 -25.41
CA LEU A 68 -0.92 32.95 -24.42
C LEU A 68 0.52 33.41 -24.66
N THR A 69 0.94 34.45 -23.96
CA THR A 69 2.35 34.79 -23.79
C THR A 69 3.01 33.55 -23.21
N TYR A 70 3.89 32.94 -24.00
CA TYR A 70 4.72 31.81 -23.61
C TYR A 70 5.43 32.15 -22.30
N GLY A 71 4.87 31.70 -21.18
CA GLY A 71 5.53 31.71 -19.89
C GLY A 71 6.75 30.82 -20.00
N THR A 72 7.90 31.47 -20.21
CA THR A 72 9.26 30.98 -20.00
C THR A 72 9.39 29.46 -20.08
N SER A 73 9.56 28.95 -21.30
CA SER A 73 10.04 27.59 -21.55
C SER A 73 11.18 27.29 -20.57
N LYS A 74 10.94 26.42 -19.58
CA LYS A 74 12.02 25.77 -18.84
C LYS A 74 13.02 25.29 -19.89
N LEU A 75 14.30 25.68 -19.78
CA LEU A 75 15.30 25.38 -20.81
C LEU A 75 15.19 23.88 -21.18
N PRO A 76 15.24 23.53 -22.48
CA PRO A 76 15.25 22.13 -22.92
C PRO A 76 16.24 21.27 -22.13
N TYR A 77 17.40 21.86 -21.80
CA TYR A 77 18.39 21.26 -20.92
C TYR A 77 17.79 20.86 -19.57
N PHE A 78 17.19 21.78 -18.81
CA PHE A 78 16.58 21.52 -17.50
C PHE A 78 15.48 20.44 -17.57
N LEU A 79 14.64 20.46 -18.60
CA LEU A 79 13.64 19.40 -18.80
C LEU A 79 14.30 18.04 -19.02
N PHE A 80 15.40 17.99 -19.76
CA PHE A 80 16.16 16.78 -19.99
C PHE A 80 16.95 16.34 -18.75
N THR A 81 17.54 17.27 -17.99
CA THR A 81 18.23 16.98 -16.73
C THR A 81 17.25 16.37 -15.74
N ASN A 82 16.03 16.91 -15.63
CA ASN A 82 15.00 16.32 -14.80
C ASN A 82 14.59 14.92 -15.30
N MET A 83 14.48 14.70 -16.61
CA MET A 83 14.22 13.36 -17.15
C MET A 83 15.37 12.39 -16.85
N ILE A 84 16.63 12.84 -16.93
CA ILE A 84 17.80 12.04 -16.54
C ILE A 84 17.72 11.75 -15.04
N GLU A 85 17.58 12.75 -14.18
CA GLU A 85 17.51 12.60 -12.72
C GLU A 85 16.37 11.67 -12.31
N ASP A 86 15.17 11.86 -12.85
CA ASP A 86 14.02 10.98 -12.61
C ASP A 86 14.33 9.55 -13.08
N SER A 87 14.96 9.39 -14.25
CA SER A 87 15.37 8.08 -14.74
C SER A 87 16.57 7.47 -14.00
N GLU A 88 17.45 8.25 -13.39
CA GLU A 88 18.60 7.72 -12.64
C GLU A 88 18.16 7.27 -11.26
N VAL A 89 17.19 7.99 -10.69
CA VAL A 89 16.58 7.66 -9.40
C VAL A 89 15.64 6.47 -9.53
N TYR A 90 14.78 6.44 -10.54
CA TYR A 90 13.74 5.42 -10.68
C TYR A 90 14.01 4.37 -11.77
N GLU A 91 14.95 4.61 -12.70
CA GLU A 91 15.17 3.81 -13.92
C GLU A 91 13.95 3.72 -14.85
N LEU A 92 12.96 4.60 -14.63
CA LEU A 92 11.66 4.57 -15.29
C LEU A 92 11.24 5.99 -15.73
N ILE A 93 10.50 6.08 -16.84
CA ILE A 93 9.86 7.32 -17.31
C ILE A 93 8.41 7.03 -17.72
N GLU A 94 7.46 7.89 -17.34
CA GLU A 94 6.09 7.77 -17.84
C GLU A 94 6.03 8.16 -19.33
N SER A 95 5.41 7.32 -20.14
CA SER A 95 5.25 7.52 -21.59
C SER A 95 4.66 8.90 -21.91
N LYS A 96 3.62 9.30 -21.17
CA LYS A 96 2.96 10.60 -21.31
C LYS A 96 3.93 11.77 -21.08
N LEU A 97 4.75 11.69 -20.03
CA LEU A 97 5.73 12.73 -19.70
C LEU A 97 6.77 12.89 -20.83
N PHE A 98 7.27 11.76 -21.35
CA PHE A 98 8.20 11.74 -22.47
C PHE A 98 7.57 12.32 -23.74
N ILE A 99 6.34 11.90 -24.08
CA ILE A 99 5.65 12.35 -25.28
C ILE A 99 5.38 13.87 -25.22
N GLU A 100 4.78 14.35 -24.14
CA GLU A 100 4.35 15.75 -24.00
C GLU A 100 5.53 16.72 -23.89
N ASN A 101 6.57 16.34 -23.15
CA ASN A 101 7.66 17.27 -22.84
C ASN A 101 8.84 17.18 -23.80
N PHE A 102 9.02 16.06 -24.50
CA PHE A 102 10.17 15.81 -25.36
C PHE A 102 9.77 15.49 -26.81
N LEU A 103 9.07 14.37 -27.06
CA LEU A 103 8.81 13.89 -28.42
C LEU A 103 8.00 14.89 -29.26
N LEU A 104 6.87 15.37 -28.76
CA LEU A 104 6.02 16.32 -29.49
C LEU A 104 6.75 17.64 -29.78
N LYS A 105 7.62 18.08 -28.86
CA LYS A 105 8.40 19.31 -29.08
C LYS A 105 9.46 19.11 -30.15
N LEU A 106 10.11 17.94 -30.19
CA LEU A 106 11.05 17.59 -31.26
C LEU A 106 10.33 17.53 -32.61
N GLU A 107 9.21 16.80 -32.70
CA GLU A 107 8.41 16.67 -33.94
C GLU A 107 7.93 18.02 -34.49
N ASN A 108 7.60 18.95 -33.58
CA ASN A 108 7.19 20.33 -33.89
C ASN A 108 8.36 21.28 -34.21
N GLY A 109 9.61 20.81 -34.21
CA GLY A 109 10.77 21.62 -34.58
C GLY A 109 11.26 22.58 -33.50
N ASN A 110 11.15 22.20 -32.22
CA ASN A 110 11.71 23.01 -31.14
C ASN A 110 13.24 23.07 -31.25
N GLN A 111 13.75 24.25 -31.62
CA GLN A 111 15.17 24.43 -31.90
C GLN A 111 16.09 24.19 -30.71
N GLY A 112 15.61 24.43 -29.50
CA GLY A 112 16.38 24.19 -28.29
C GLY A 112 16.62 22.69 -28.03
N ILE A 113 15.62 21.83 -28.28
CA ILE A 113 15.79 20.37 -28.20
C ILE A 113 16.66 19.87 -29.36
N ILE A 114 16.46 20.41 -30.57
CA ILE A 114 17.27 20.03 -31.73
C ILE A 114 18.74 20.32 -31.48
N ASN A 115 19.07 21.51 -30.97
CA ASN A 115 20.45 21.89 -30.64
C ASN A 115 21.02 21.01 -29.53
N LEU A 116 20.23 20.70 -28.48
CA LEU A 116 20.66 19.82 -27.40
C LEU A 116 21.09 18.44 -27.91
N LEU A 117 20.27 17.83 -28.77
CA LEU A 117 20.54 16.51 -29.34
C LEU A 117 21.71 16.56 -30.35
N LYS A 118 21.86 17.65 -31.11
CA LYS A 118 22.94 17.78 -32.11
C LYS A 118 24.30 17.85 -31.45
N CYS A 119 24.37 18.48 -30.28
CA CYS A 119 25.62 18.63 -29.53
C CYS A 119 25.97 17.39 -28.69
N ASN A 120 25.10 16.38 -28.58
CA ASN A 120 25.32 15.26 -27.65
C ASN A 120 24.68 13.95 -28.12
N GLU A 121 25.51 13.04 -28.63
CA GLU A 121 25.11 11.70 -29.07
C GLU A 121 24.58 10.83 -27.92
N ASP A 122 25.11 10.98 -26.71
CA ASP A 122 24.68 10.20 -25.55
C ASP A 122 23.26 10.54 -25.12
N ILE A 123 22.87 11.82 -25.20
CA ILE A 123 21.49 12.29 -24.97
C ILE A 123 20.53 11.67 -26.00
N MET A 124 20.93 11.61 -27.28
CA MET A 124 20.13 10.98 -28.33
C MET A 124 19.95 9.49 -28.07
N ASN A 125 21.04 8.77 -27.80
CA ASN A 125 21.01 7.34 -27.49
C ASN A 125 20.21 7.06 -26.20
N PHE A 126 20.35 7.90 -25.18
CA PHE A 126 19.56 7.80 -23.97
C PHE A 126 18.06 8.01 -24.26
N SER A 127 17.70 8.97 -25.11
CA SER A 127 16.30 9.18 -25.53
C SER A 127 15.72 7.96 -26.24
N ILE A 128 16.52 7.27 -27.06
CA ILE A 128 16.13 6.00 -27.69
C ILE A 128 15.95 4.92 -26.62
N LEU A 129 16.92 4.77 -25.70
CA LEU A 129 16.83 3.80 -24.59
C LEU A 129 15.59 3.98 -23.72
N LEU A 130 15.14 5.22 -23.54
CA LEU A 130 13.93 5.51 -22.79
C LEU A 130 12.70 4.83 -23.41
N CYS A 131 12.64 4.60 -24.73
CA CYS A 131 11.56 3.90 -25.41
C CYS A 131 11.53 2.37 -25.21
N GLY A 132 12.46 1.81 -24.42
CA GLY A 132 12.52 0.38 -24.08
C GLY A 132 11.79 0.02 -22.79
N LYS A 133 12.32 -0.93 -22.01
CA LYS A 133 11.75 -1.36 -20.71
C LYS A 133 11.66 -0.24 -19.66
N ARG A 134 12.40 0.86 -19.87
CA ARG A 134 12.36 2.05 -19.01
C ARG A 134 11.08 2.86 -19.18
N MET A 135 10.40 2.78 -20.32
CA MET A 135 9.12 3.48 -20.50
C MET A 135 8.00 2.74 -19.80
N THR A 136 7.25 3.47 -19.00
CA THR A 136 6.13 2.95 -18.22
C THR A 136 4.81 3.58 -18.65
N GLY A 137 3.69 2.94 -18.30
CA GLY A 137 2.36 3.43 -18.64
C GLY A 137 2.00 3.24 -20.11
N THR A 138 2.69 2.34 -20.81
CA THR A 138 2.34 1.93 -22.17
C THR A 138 2.95 0.56 -22.49
N ASN A 139 2.29 -0.21 -23.36
CA ASN A 139 2.69 -1.58 -23.75
C ASN A 139 3.82 -1.56 -24.79
N SER A 140 4.38 -2.72 -25.13
CA SER A 140 5.53 -2.87 -26.04
C SER A 140 5.22 -2.37 -27.46
N GLU A 141 4.01 -2.62 -27.94
CA GLU A 141 3.53 -2.15 -29.24
C GLU A 141 3.56 -0.62 -29.32
N ASN A 142 2.95 0.06 -28.34
CA ASN A 142 2.95 1.52 -28.28
C ASN A 142 4.35 2.09 -28.05
N ARG A 143 5.21 1.41 -27.27
CA ARG A 143 6.63 1.79 -27.14
C ARG A 143 7.34 1.74 -28.48
N ASN A 144 7.04 0.76 -29.34
CA ASN A 144 7.57 0.72 -30.70
C ASN A 144 7.04 1.86 -31.57
N ILE A 145 5.75 2.22 -31.47
CA ILE A 145 5.19 3.38 -32.16
C ILE A 145 5.90 4.67 -31.73
N ILE A 146 6.12 4.85 -30.43
CA ILE A 146 6.83 6.01 -29.87
C ILE A 146 8.28 6.03 -30.37
N LEU A 147 8.96 4.89 -30.38
CA LEU A 147 10.32 4.77 -30.91
C LEU A 147 10.37 5.11 -32.41
N ASP A 148 9.45 4.59 -33.22
CA ASP A 148 9.43 4.84 -34.65
C ASP A 148 9.13 6.32 -34.94
N ARG A 149 8.25 6.96 -34.15
CA ARG A 149 8.04 8.43 -34.20
C ARG A 149 9.30 9.21 -33.84
N LEU A 150 9.98 8.84 -32.76
CA LEU A 150 11.24 9.46 -32.35
C LEU A 150 12.28 9.31 -33.47
N TRP A 151 12.41 8.11 -34.02
CA TRP A 151 13.34 7.80 -35.09
C TRP A 151 13.07 8.63 -36.35
N ASN A 152 11.80 8.72 -36.77
CA ASN A 152 11.39 9.54 -37.91
C ASN A 152 11.67 11.03 -37.67
N ALA A 153 11.50 11.52 -36.44
CA ALA A 153 11.86 12.88 -36.09
C ALA A 153 13.38 13.11 -36.18
N LEU A 154 14.20 12.15 -35.72
CA LEU A 154 15.65 12.22 -35.84
C LEU A 154 16.10 12.21 -37.32
N GLU A 155 15.50 11.38 -38.16
CA GLU A 155 15.80 11.37 -39.60
C GLU A 155 15.36 12.68 -40.28
N LYS A 156 14.17 13.20 -39.96
CA LYS A 156 13.63 14.47 -40.50
C LYS A 156 14.55 15.67 -40.25
N TYR A 157 15.25 15.71 -39.12
CA TYR A 157 16.16 16.80 -38.76
C TYR A 157 17.63 16.51 -39.08
N ASN A 158 17.90 15.45 -39.87
CA ASN A 158 19.22 15.03 -40.34
C ASN A 158 20.24 14.85 -39.19
N PHE A 159 19.82 14.20 -38.10
CA PHE A 159 20.77 13.81 -37.05
C PHE A 159 21.75 12.75 -37.57
N ASN A 160 23.01 12.83 -37.14
CA ASN A 160 24.03 11.86 -37.52
C ASN A 160 23.82 10.55 -36.73
N LEU A 161 23.14 9.59 -37.35
CA LEU A 161 22.84 8.29 -36.74
C LEU A 161 24.05 7.36 -36.86
N THR A 162 24.64 6.99 -35.73
CA THR A 162 25.84 6.15 -35.66
C THR A 162 25.49 4.67 -35.47
N ILE A 163 26.49 3.78 -35.56
CA ILE A 163 26.34 2.37 -35.18
C ILE A 163 25.84 2.21 -33.73
N LYS A 164 26.23 3.12 -32.83
CA LYS A 164 25.77 3.14 -31.43
C LYS A 164 24.26 3.42 -31.36
N SER A 165 23.74 4.34 -32.17
CA SER A 165 22.30 4.61 -32.25
C SER A 165 21.51 3.44 -32.81
N ILE A 166 22.04 2.76 -33.84
CA ILE A 166 21.42 1.55 -34.40
C ILE A 166 21.41 0.43 -33.36
N ASN A 167 22.54 0.15 -32.71
CA ASN A 167 22.62 -0.84 -31.63
C ASN A 167 21.70 -0.52 -30.46
N THR A 168 21.49 0.77 -30.17
CA THR A 168 20.55 1.22 -29.15
C THR A 168 19.11 0.97 -29.58
N ARG A 169 18.76 1.24 -30.83
CA ARG A 169 17.45 0.93 -31.41
C ARG A 169 17.17 -0.58 -31.39
N LEU A 170 18.12 -1.40 -31.83
CA LEU A 170 18.00 -2.88 -31.83
C LEU A 170 17.82 -3.42 -30.41
N LYS A 171 18.52 -2.86 -29.43
CA LYS A 171 18.31 -3.19 -28.02
C LYS A 171 16.87 -2.91 -27.59
N VAL A 172 16.33 -1.75 -27.95
CA VAL A 172 14.95 -1.37 -27.61
C VAL A 172 13.93 -2.26 -28.33
N TRP A 173 14.17 -2.61 -29.59
CA TRP A 173 13.33 -3.57 -30.31
C TRP A 173 13.32 -4.94 -29.63
N LYS A 174 14.48 -5.46 -29.24
CA LYS A 174 14.57 -6.70 -28.46
C LYS A 174 13.80 -6.59 -27.15
N GLU A 175 13.95 -5.49 -26.42
CA GLU A 175 13.22 -5.21 -25.18
C GLU A 175 11.70 -5.14 -25.36
N ASN A 176 11.24 -4.67 -26.52
CA ASN A 176 9.83 -4.55 -26.89
C ASN A 176 9.31 -5.75 -27.70
N GLY A 177 10.11 -6.81 -27.88
CA GLY A 177 9.70 -8.00 -28.64
C GLY A 177 9.46 -7.76 -30.13
N LYS A 178 9.99 -6.69 -30.72
CA LYS A 178 9.87 -6.40 -32.16
C LYS A 178 10.90 -7.23 -32.93
N SER A 179 10.41 -8.17 -33.73
CA SER A 179 11.22 -8.91 -34.70
C SER A 179 11.61 -8.04 -35.89
N PHE A 180 12.73 -8.37 -36.52
CA PHE A 180 13.21 -7.72 -37.73
C PHE A 180 13.94 -8.73 -38.62
N ASP A 181 13.97 -8.46 -39.92
CA ASP A 181 14.73 -9.25 -40.88
C ASP A 181 16.22 -8.88 -40.79
N VAL A 182 17.05 -9.90 -40.61
CA VAL A 182 18.50 -9.74 -40.40
C VAL A 182 19.22 -9.29 -41.67
N LYS A 183 18.79 -9.77 -42.84
CA LYS A 183 19.41 -9.40 -44.13
C LYS A 183 19.05 -7.98 -44.49
N GLU A 184 17.79 -7.58 -44.30
CA GLU A 184 17.35 -6.20 -44.52
C GLU A 184 18.05 -5.23 -43.57
N MET A 185 18.21 -5.59 -42.30
CA MET A 185 18.90 -4.75 -41.32
C MET A 185 20.39 -4.58 -41.62
N LEU A 186 21.07 -5.66 -42.03
CA LEU A 186 22.46 -5.59 -42.46
C LEU A 186 22.61 -4.72 -43.73
N ASN A 187 21.69 -4.85 -44.69
CA ASN A 187 21.66 -4.03 -45.90
C ASN A 187 21.37 -2.54 -45.60
N ASP A 188 20.42 -2.24 -44.71
CA ASP A 188 20.13 -0.86 -44.26
C ASP A 188 21.38 -0.24 -43.59
N LEU A 189 22.12 -1.01 -42.79
CA LEU A 189 23.34 -0.54 -42.15
C LEU A 189 24.47 -0.27 -43.16
N GLU A 190 24.83 -1.27 -43.96
CA GLU A 190 26.03 -1.23 -44.80
C GLU A 190 25.82 -0.44 -46.09
N VAL A 191 24.69 -0.63 -46.77
CA VAL A 191 24.46 -0.03 -48.09
C VAL A 191 23.80 1.33 -47.98
N LYS A 192 22.70 1.41 -47.22
CA LYS A 192 21.90 2.65 -47.14
C LYS A 192 22.53 3.67 -46.18
N ARG A 193 23.00 3.24 -45.02
CA ARG A 193 23.62 4.12 -44.00
C ARG A 193 25.14 4.20 -44.10
N LYS A 194 25.79 3.29 -44.84
CA LYS A 194 27.26 3.25 -45.04
C LYS A 194 28.03 3.16 -43.72
N LEU A 195 27.51 2.38 -42.78
CA LEU A 195 28.12 2.13 -41.48
C LEU A 195 28.71 0.72 -41.44
N ALA A 196 29.87 0.57 -40.80
CA ALA A 196 30.45 -0.74 -40.56
C ALA A 196 29.78 -1.43 -39.35
N PRO A 197 29.42 -2.72 -39.44
CA PRO A 197 28.90 -3.47 -38.31
C PRO A 197 29.99 -3.68 -37.25
N ASP A 198 29.58 -3.64 -35.97
CA ASP A 198 30.43 -4.01 -34.83
C ASP A 198 29.97 -5.35 -34.24
N GLN A 199 30.75 -5.89 -33.27
CA GLN A 199 30.42 -7.15 -32.62
C GLN A 199 29.02 -7.14 -32.00
N LYS A 200 28.61 -6.00 -31.43
CA LYS A 200 27.33 -5.86 -30.75
C LYS A 200 26.16 -5.93 -31.73
N PHE A 201 26.28 -5.29 -32.89
CA PHE A 201 25.31 -5.37 -33.98
C PHE A 201 25.16 -6.82 -34.45
N MET A 202 26.28 -7.49 -34.70
CA MET A 202 26.28 -8.90 -35.12
C MET A 202 25.67 -9.83 -34.07
N ASN A 203 25.93 -9.58 -32.80
CA ASN A 203 25.31 -10.33 -31.71
C ASN A 203 23.78 -10.14 -31.70
N PHE A 204 23.26 -8.95 -32.02
CA PHE A 204 21.81 -8.77 -32.20
C PHE A 204 21.26 -9.60 -33.36
N MET A 205 21.98 -9.69 -34.48
CA MET A 205 21.56 -10.48 -35.64
C MET A 205 21.46 -11.97 -35.32
N ILE A 206 22.53 -12.57 -34.77
CA ILE A 206 22.52 -14.00 -34.44
C ILE A 206 21.49 -14.35 -33.37
N HIS A 207 21.30 -13.47 -32.38
CA HIS A 207 20.29 -13.70 -31.36
C HIS A 207 18.89 -13.59 -31.95
N GLN A 208 18.63 -12.71 -32.91
CA GLN A 208 17.34 -12.62 -33.61
C GLN A 208 17.05 -13.91 -34.39
N LEU A 209 18.02 -14.45 -35.13
CA LEU A 209 17.86 -15.73 -35.84
C LEU A 209 17.62 -16.89 -34.87
N ALA A 210 18.40 -16.96 -33.79
CA ALA A 210 18.24 -17.96 -32.74
C ALA A 210 16.89 -17.84 -32.02
N ASP A 211 16.44 -16.61 -31.78
CA ASP A 211 15.15 -16.29 -31.17
C ASP A 211 13.96 -16.76 -32.03
N CYS A 212 14.15 -16.81 -33.34
CA CYS A 212 13.17 -17.30 -34.30
C CYS A 212 13.32 -18.80 -34.63
N GLY A 213 14.36 -19.48 -34.12
CA GLY A 213 14.62 -20.88 -34.45
C GLY A 213 15.07 -21.11 -35.90
N MET A 214 15.67 -20.10 -36.54
CA MET A 214 16.10 -20.16 -37.94
C MET A 214 17.52 -20.71 -38.06
N GLU A 215 17.65 -22.03 -37.93
CA GLU A 215 18.94 -22.75 -37.90
C GLU A 215 19.74 -22.60 -39.20
N ASP A 216 19.10 -22.84 -40.35
CA ASP A 216 19.77 -22.76 -41.65
C ASP A 216 20.24 -21.34 -41.95
N GLU A 217 19.44 -20.34 -41.59
CA GLU A 217 19.83 -18.93 -41.72
C GLU A 217 20.96 -18.58 -40.77
N LEU A 218 20.95 -19.08 -39.54
CA LEU A 218 22.05 -18.88 -38.58
C LEU A 218 23.35 -19.53 -39.08
N ASN A 219 23.28 -20.71 -39.67
CA ASN A 219 24.41 -21.38 -40.33
C ASN A 219 24.94 -20.55 -41.50
N ASN A 220 24.07 -20.10 -42.40
CA ASN A 220 24.46 -19.25 -43.52
C ASN A 220 25.01 -17.90 -43.06
N PHE A 221 24.50 -17.34 -41.97
CA PHE A 221 24.96 -16.07 -41.41
C PHE A 221 26.35 -16.19 -40.75
N LYS A 222 26.82 -17.40 -40.45
CA LYS A 222 28.18 -17.64 -39.95
C LYS A 222 29.24 -17.10 -40.91
N ASP A 223 29.04 -17.28 -42.21
CA ASP A 223 29.97 -16.80 -43.24
C ASP A 223 30.01 -15.27 -43.27
N GLU A 224 28.88 -14.60 -43.03
CA GLU A 224 28.81 -13.13 -42.91
C GLU A 224 29.59 -12.60 -41.69
N LEU A 225 29.64 -13.35 -40.59
CA LEU A 225 30.46 -13.03 -39.42
C LEU A 225 31.96 -13.20 -39.70
N ILE A 226 32.34 -14.31 -40.34
CA ILE A 226 33.73 -14.63 -40.67
C ILE A 226 34.28 -13.62 -41.67
N LYS A 227 33.53 -13.30 -42.72
CA LYS A 227 33.89 -12.31 -43.75
C LYS A 227 34.27 -10.95 -43.16
N ARG A 228 33.70 -10.59 -42.01
CA ARG A 228 33.92 -9.30 -41.32
C ARG A 228 34.85 -9.40 -40.11
N ASN A 229 35.45 -10.57 -39.85
CA ASN A 229 36.26 -10.84 -38.66
C ASN A 229 35.54 -10.55 -37.33
N LEU A 230 34.22 -10.77 -37.28
CA LEU A 230 33.37 -10.60 -36.09
C LEU A 230 32.83 -11.93 -35.57
N TYR A 231 33.44 -13.05 -35.98
CA TYR A 231 33.05 -14.39 -35.56
C TYR A 231 33.56 -14.69 -34.15
N SER A 232 32.62 -14.87 -33.22
CA SER A 232 32.86 -15.39 -31.88
C SER A 232 32.31 -16.81 -31.81
N SER A 233 33.20 -17.81 -31.73
CA SER A 233 32.79 -19.22 -31.63
C SER A 233 31.86 -19.46 -30.45
N LYS A 234 32.10 -18.78 -29.32
CA LYS A 234 31.30 -18.92 -28.11
C LYS A 234 29.89 -18.37 -28.29
N ASP A 235 29.76 -17.13 -28.79
CA ASP A 235 28.45 -16.49 -29.00
C ASP A 235 27.61 -17.22 -30.05
N TYR A 236 28.26 -17.72 -31.12
CA TYR A 236 27.60 -18.50 -32.15
C TYR A 236 27.08 -19.84 -31.60
N GLU A 237 27.88 -20.58 -30.83
CA GLU A 237 27.44 -21.84 -30.23
C GLU A 237 26.29 -21.63 -29.23
N LEU A 238 26.35 -20.58 -28.42
CA LEU A 238 25.24 -20.18 -27.52
C LEU A 238 23.95 -19.86 -28.30
N ALA A 239 24.06 -19.09 -29.38
CA ALA A 239 22.93 -18.81 -30.27
C ALA A 239 22.38 -20.10 -30.91
N MET A 240 23.24 -21.03 -31.30
CA MET A 240 22.84 -22.33 -31.86
C MET A 240 22.14 -23.20 -30.81
N ILE A 241 22.63 -23.27 -29.58
CA ILE A 241 21.96 -23.97 -28.46
C ILE A 241 20.53 -23.46 -28.29
N ARG A 242 20.36 -22.12 -28.27
CA ARG A 242 19.02 -21.51 -28.19
C ARG A 242 18.16 -21.88 -29.39
N CYS A 243 18.69 -21.79 -30.61
CA CYS A 243 18.00 -22.10 -31.85
C CYS A 243 17.46 -23.55 -31.86
N LEU A 244 18.32 -24.52 -31.54
CA LEU A 244 17.96 -25.94 -31.46
C LEU A 244 16.89 -26.20 -30.40
N SER A 245 16.98 -25.52 -29.25
CA SER A 245 15.98 -25.61 -28.18
C SER A 245 14.63 -25.03 -28.62
N VAL A 246 14.61 -23.90 -29.34
CA VAL A 246 13.38 -23.34 -29.94
C VAL A 246 12.76 -24.32 -30.94
N LYS A 247 13.56 -25.03 -31.73
CA LYS A 247 13.11 -26.06 -32.69
C LYS A 247 12.73 -27.41 -32.03
N LYS A 248 12.82 -27.55 -30.71
CA LYS A 248 12.60 -28.82 -29.97
C LYS A 248 13.53 -29.97 -30.39
N MET A 249 14.71 -29.65 -30.89
CA MET A 249 15.76 -30.64 -31.20
C MET A 249 16.56 -30.95 -29.93
N ASP A 250 15.88 -31.51 -28.92
CA ASP A 250 16.41 -31.61 -27.55
C ASP A 250 17.71 -32.43 -27.46
N LEU A 251 17.82 -33.55 -28.20
CA LEU A 251 19.02 -34.38 -28.27
C LEU A 251 20.23 -33.62 -28.85
N ASN A 252 20.03 -32.93 -29.98
CA ASN A 252 21.11 -32.14 -30.60
C ASN A 252 21.51 -30.96 -29.71
N CYS A 253 20.53 -30.33 -29.06
CA CYS A 253 20.74 -29.27 -28.09
C CYS A 253 21.57 -29.78 -26.89
N ASP A 254 21.22 -30.93 -26.31
CA ASP A 254 21.97 -31.52 -25.19
C ASP A 254 23.40 -31.91 -25.59
N ASN A 255 23.59 -32.54 -26.75
CA ASN A 255 24.92 -32.86 -27.26
C ASN A 255 25.78 -31.59 -27.44
N LEU A 256 25.18 -30.50 -27.92
CA LEU A 256 25.86 -29.23 -28.09
C LEU A 256 26.18 -28.56 -26.75
N ILE A 257 25.30 -28.68 -25.74
CA ILE A 257 25.58 -28.20 -24.37
C ILE A 257 26.78 -28.95 -23.79
N GLU A 258 26.83 -30.28 -23.88
CA GLU A 258 27.96 -31.07 -23.38
C GLU A 258 29.26 -30.72 -24.12
N SER A 259 29.20 -30.61 -25.45
CA SER A 259 30.35 -30.15 -26.25
C SER A 259 30.83 -28.75 -25.84
N PHE A 260 29.90 -27.83 -25.55
CA PHE A 260 30.21 -26.47 -25.13
C PHE A 260 30.87 -26.44 -23.76
N ILE A 261 30.37 -27.23 -22.81
CA ILE A 261 30.95 -27.36 -21.46
C ILE A 261 32.38 -27.92 -21.55
N ASN A 262 32.58 -28.97 -22.35
CA ASN A 262 33.91 -29.56 -22.55
C ASN A 262 34.91 -28.56 -23.15
N LYS A 263 34.44 -27.66 -24.02
CA LYS A 263 35.28 -26.67 -24.70
C LYS A 263 35.58 -25.42 -23.86
N TYR A 264 34.62 -24.92 -23.08
CA TYR A 264 34.72 -23.65 -22.36
C TYR A 264 34.73 -23.76 -20.83
N GLY A 265 34.72 -24.99 -20.30
CA GLY A 265 34.77 -25.29 -18.87
C GLY A 265 33.42 -25.22 -18.15
N GLU A 266 33.40 -25.76 -16.94
CA GLU A 266 32.19 -25.89 -16.10
C GLU A 266 31.57 -24.53 -15.72
N ASP A 267 32.37 -23.46 -15.64
CA ASP A 267 31.85 -22.11 -15.38
C ASP A 267 30.94 -21.61 -16.52
N SER A 268 31.19 -22.05 -17.75
CA SER A 268 30.39 -21.67 -18.93
C SER A 268 29.10 -22.51 -19.07
N LYS A 269 28.94 -23.59 -18.28
CA LYS A 269 27.75 -24.45 -18.28
C LYS A 269 26.45 -23.70 -18.14
N TYR A 270 26.41 -22.73 -17.23
CA TYR A 270 25.17 -22.01 -16.93
C TYR A 270 24.78 -21.03 -18.04
N GLU A 271 25.73 -20.60 -18.88
CA GLU A 271 25.43 -19.81 -20.08
C GLU A 271 24.72 -20.70 -21.12
N ALA A 272 25.25 -21.89 -21.40
CA ALA A 272 24.63 -22.87 -22.29
C ALA A 272 23.23 -23.28 -21.80
N LEU A 273 23.10 -23.60 -20.51
CA LEU A 273 21.79 -23.92 -19.91
C LEU A 273 20.82 -22.73 -19.95
N SER A 274 21.29 -21.49 -19.75
CA SER A 274 20.45 -20.29 -19.85
C SER A 274 19.82 -20.17 -21.24
N GLU A 275 20.61 -20.30 -22.29
CA GLU A 275 20.17 -20.21 -23.68
C GLU A 275 19.20 -21.35 -24.04
N ALA A 276 19.50 -22.58 -23.59
CA ALA A 276 18.62 -23.72 -23.77
C ALA A 276 17.27 -23.53 -23.06
N ILE A 277 17.26 -23.03 -21.82
CA ILE A 277 16.02 -22.77 -21.07
C ILE A 277 15.22 -21.64 -21.72
N LEU A 278 15.87 -20.58 -22.19
CA LEU A 278 15.21 -19.49 -22.92
C LEU A 278 14.54 -20.02 -24.19
N GLY A 279 15.22 -20.87 -24.95
CA GLY A 279 14.63 -21.53 -26.12
C GLY A 279 13.42 -22.39 -25.76
N ALA A 280 13.53 -23.23 -24.73
CA ALA A 280 12.45 -24.10 -24.28
C ALA A 280 11.24 -23.31 -23.73
N SER A 281 11.50 -22.14 -23.12
CA SER A 281 10.47 -21.24 -22.59
C SER A 281 9.60 -20.61 -23.69
N LYS A 282 10.16 -20.37 -24.88
CA LYS A 282 9.40 -19.88 -26.04
C LYS A 282 8.41 -20.91 -26.58
N GLN A 283 8.71 -22.18 -26.37
CA GLN A 283 7.83 -23.30 -26.74
C GLN A 283 6.90 -23.72 -25.60
N VAL A 284 6.99 -23.09 -24.43
CA VAL A 284 6.29 -23.46 -23.19
C VAL A 284 6.43 -24.96 -22.88
N ASN A 285 7.60 -25.53 -23.16
CA ASN A 285 7.89 -26.95 -22.92
C ASN A 285 8.22 -27.17 -21.43
N LEU A 286 7.21 -27.16 -20.56
CA LEU A 286 7.38 -27.21 -19.10
C LEU A 286 8.25 -28.40 -18.63
N PRO A 287 8.07 -29.65 -19.13
CA PRO A 287 8.93 -30.77 -18.74
C PRO A 287 10.41 -30.52 -19.05
N ARG A 288 10.71 -29.98 -20.24
CA ARG A 288 12.09 -29.65 -20.66
C ARG A 288 12.69 -28.52 -19.83
N ILE A 289 11.93 -27.45 -19.62
CA ILE A 289 12.34 -26.31 -18.78
C ILE A 289 12.65 -26.80 -17.37
N TYR A 290 11.81 -27.66 -16.80
CA TYR A 290 12.02 -28.23 -15.48
C TYR A 290 13.28 -29.09 -15.39
N SER A 291 13.51 -29.97 -16.38
CA SER A 291 14.71 -30.80 -16.47
C SER A 291 15.99 -29.94 -16.52
N LEU A 292 16.00 -28.92 -17.38
CA LEU A 292 17.13 -28.01 -17.52
C LEU A 292 17.33 -27.15 -16.27
N LEU A 293 16.26 -26.61 -15.67
CA LEU A 293 16.35 -25.83 -14.43
C LEU A 293 16.91 -26.65 -13.27
N ARG A 294 16.56 -27.93 -13.15
CA ARG A 294 17.13 -28.83 -12.12
C ARG A 294 18.66 -28.90 -12.20
N ARG A 295 19.23 -28.89 -13.42
CA ARG A 295 20.68 -28.86 -13.65
C ARG A 295 21.34 -27.54 -13.22
N THR A 296 20.57 -26.51 -12.89
CA THR A 296 21.06 -25.19 -12.43
C THR A 296 20.86 -24.96 -10.94
N ILE A 297 20.22 -25.88 -10.21
CA ILE A 297 19.96 -25.70 -8.78
C ILE A 297 21.24 -25.91 -7.97
N PHE A 298 21.51 -24.98 -7.06
CA PHE A 298 22.55 -25.12 -6.04
C PHE A 298 21.98 -24.84 -4.64
N SER A 299 22.57 -25.48 -3.64
CA SER A 299 22.25 -25.25 -2.22
C SER A 299 23.10 -24.11 -1.65
N ARG A 300 22.46 -23.23 -0.89
CA ARG A 300 23.09 -22.13 -0.15
C ARG A 300 22.69 -22.21 1.32
N GLU A 301 23.67 -22.18 2.21
CA GLU A 301 23.44 -22.14 3.64
C GLU A 301 23.38 -20.68 4.15
N ASP A 302 22.31 -20.32 4.86
CA ASP A 302 22.16 -19.01 5.54
C ASP A 302 21.75 -19.30 7.00
N GLY A 303 22.75 -19.46 7.87
CA GLY A 303 22.60 -19.93 9.24
C GLY A 303 22.25 -21.43 9.30
N LEU A 304 21.25 -21.81 10.09
CA LEU A 304 20.75 -23.19 10.22
C LEU A 304 19.81 -23.63 9.07
N LYS A 305 19.69 -22.85 7.99
CA LYS A 305 18.74 -23.12 6.90
C LYS A 305 19.46 -23.24 5.56
N THR A 306 19.23 -24.37 4.90
CA THR A 306 19.62 -24.62 3.51
C THR A 306 18.54 -24.11 2.58
N TYR A 307 18.93 -23.29 1.60
CA TYR A 307 18.05 -22.74 0.57
C TYR A 307 18.52 -23.21 -0.80
N TYR A 308 17.58 -23.56 -1.68
CA TYR A 308 17.88 -23.87 -3.06
C TYR A 308 17.65 -22.66 -3.94
N SER A 309 18.64 -22.32 -4.77
CA SER A 309 18.59 -21.23 -5.74
C SER A 309 19.09 -21.69 -7.10
N PHE A 310 18.70 -20.98 -8.16
CA PHE A 310 19.21 -21.22 -9.50
C PHE A 310 20.51 -20.46 -9.72
N PHE A 311 21.52 -21.12 -10.28
CA PHE A 311 22.74 -20.48 -10.77
C PHE A 311 22.47 -19.85 -12.14
N LEU A 312 21.53 -18.91 -12.18
CA LEU A 312 21.11 -18.19 -13.38
C LEU A 312 21.02 -16.70 -13.06
N LYS A 313 21.33 -15.85 -14.05
CA LYS A 313 21.18 -14.39 -13.90
C LYS A 313 19.69 -14.06 -13.74
N ASN A 314 19.35 -13.14 -12.83
CA ASN A 314 17.95 -12.78 -12.57
C ASN A 314 17.20 -12.32 -13.83
N ASN A 315 17.88 -11.62 -14.75
CA ASN A 315 17.28 -11.18 -16.02
C ASN A 315 16.82 -12.36 -16.88
N ILE A 316 17.58 -13.47 -16.89
CA ILE A 316 17.21 -14.69 -17.63
C ILE A 316 15.95 -15.29 -17.03
N ILE A 317 15.86 -15.35 -15.69
CA ILE A 317 14.67 -15.88 -15.00
C ILE A 317 13.45 -15.02 -15.29
N MET A 318 13.59 -13.69 -15.32
CA MET A 318 12.48 -12.80 -15.70
C MET A 318 12.07 -12.98 -17.16
N GLU A 319 13.00 -13.18 -18.09
CA GLU A 319 12.66 -13.52 -19.49
C GLU A 319 11.97 -14.88 -19.63
N ILE A 320 12.34 -15.88 -18.82
CA ILE A 320 11.64 -17.17 -18.77
C ILE A 320 10.20 -16.97 -18.30
N ILE A 321 9.99 -16.21 -17.22
CA ILE A 321 8.65 -15.90 -16.70
C ILE A 321 7.83 -15.15 -17.73
N TRP A 322 8.45 -14.18 -18.41
CA TRP A 322 7.83 -13.43 -19.49
C TRP A 322 7.36 -14.35 -20.63
N ASN A 323 8.26 -15.20 -21.15
CA ASN A 323 7.92 -16.12 -22.22
C ASN A 323 6.83 -17.10 -21.81
N LEU A 324 6.89 -17.63 -20.58
CA LEU A 324 5.87 -18.54 -20.07
C LEU A 324 4.49 -17.88 -19.99
N GLU A 325 4.36 -16.61 -19.62
CA GLU A 325 3.05 -15.96 -19.58
C GLU A 325 2.56 -15.56 -20.99
N VAL A 326 3.44 -15.01 -21.83
CA VAL A 326 3.06 -14.47 -23.15
C VAL A 326 2.85 -15.56 -24.20
N MET A 327 3.64 -16.63 -24.16
CA MET A 327 3.56 -17.71 -25.16
C MET A 327 2.59 -18.83 -24.75
N SER A 328 2.07 -18.82 -23.51
CA SER A 328 1.09 -19.83 -23.07
C SER A 328 -0.25 -19.63 -23.74
N LEU A 329 -0.80 -20.73 -24.26
CA LEU A 329 -2.17 -20.82 -24.73
C LEU A 329 -3.12 -20.86 -23.53
N SER A 330 -4.39 -20.52 -23.75
CA SER A 330 -5.42 -20.59 -22.70
C SER A 330 -5.49 -21.97 -22.01
N THR A 331 -5.24 -23.05 -22.75
CA THR A 331 -5.27 -24.44 -22.28
C THR A 331 -4.15 -24.80 -21.30
N ASN A 332 -2.95 -24.22 -21.44
CA ASN A 332 -1.81 -24.48 -20.57
C ASN A 332 -1.45 -23.31 -19.63
N LYS A 333 -2.17 -22.18 -19.71
CA LYS A 333 -1.91 -20.96 -18.94
C LYS A 333 -1.84 -21.21 -17.43
N ASN A 334 -2.74 -22.03 -16.88
CA ASN A 334 -2.74 -22.35 -15.45
C ASN A 334 -1.52 -23.19 -15.04
N ALA A 335 -1.12 -24.16 -15.86
CA ALA A 335 0.08 -24.96 -15.61
C ALA A 335 1.34 -24.10 -15.66
N ALA A 336 1.45 -23.20 -16.65
CA ALA A 336 2.55 -22.24 -16.74
C ALA A 336 2.58 -21.27 -15.55
N ARG A 337 1.43 -20.72 -15.13
CA ARG A 337 1.32 -19.85 -13.95
C ARG A 337 1.71 -20.55 -12.64
N ASN A 338 1.35 -21.83 -12.49
CA ASN A 338 1.78 -22.64 -11.35
C ASN A 338 3.30 -22.87 -11.38
N PHE A 339 3.85 -23.18 -12.56
CA PHE A 339 5.29 -23.33 -12.74
C PHE A 339 6.05 -22.04 -12.43
N ILE A 340 5.56 -20.88 -12.87
CA ILE A 340 6.13 -19.57 -12.53
C ILE A 340 6.14 -19.36 -11.02
N HIS A 341 5.07 -19.75 -10.31
CA HIS A 341 5.02 -19.67 -8.85
C HIS A 341 6.13 -20.51 -8.21
N ASP A 342 6.38 -21.72 -8.73
CA ASP A 342 7.45 -22.60 -8.25
C ASP A 342 8.85 -22.05 -8.56
N VAL A 343 9.09 -21.54 -9.77
CA VAL A 343 10.33 -20.85 -10.13
C VAL A 343 10.57 -19.67 -9.19
N LEU A 344 9.54 -18.90 -8.90
CA LEU A 344 9.62 -17.80 -7.95
C LEU A 344 9.82 -18.28 -6.51
N LYS A 345 9.42 -19.47 -6.07
CA LYS A 345 9.69 -19.94 -4.69
C LYS A 345 11.19 -20.05 -4.41
N HIS A 346 12.01 -20.36 -5.42
CA HIS A 346 13.47 -20.39 -5.27
C HIS A 346 14.02 -18.97 -5.03
N ASN A 347 14.93 -18.84 -4.06
CA ASN A 347 15.32 -17.54 -3.49
C ASN A 347 16.23 -16.75 -4.45
N PHE A 348 15.90 -15.49 -4.76
CA PHE A 348 16.79 -14.59 -5.52
C PHE A 348 17.62 -13.70 -4.57
N PRO A 349 18.80 -13.22 -4.98
CA PRO A 349 19.59 -12.26 -4.21
C PRO A 349 18.78 -11.01 -3.79
N LYS A 350 18.79 -10.70 -2.48
CA LYS A 350 17.79 -9.87 -1.76
C LYS A 350 17.65 -8.40 -2.21
N ILE A 351 18.69 -7.73 -2.71
CA ILE A 351 18.68 -6.26 -2.94
C ILE A 351 18.74 -5.89 -4.41
N ILE A 352 19.72 -6.39 -5.18
CA ILE A 352 19.85 -6.09 -6.62
C ILE A 352 18.64 -6.61 -7.40
N GLY A 353 18.03 -7.72 -6.93
CA GLY A 353 16.80 -8.24 -7.51
C GLY A 353 15.57 -7.35 -7.28
N LEU A 354 15.56 -6.43 -6.32
CA LEU A 354 14.36 -5.65 -5.99
C LEU A 354 13.97 -4.70 -7.14
N LYS A 355 14.94 -3.93 -7.66
CA LYS A 355 14.73 -3.03 -8.81
C LYS A 355 14.19 -3.79 -10.01
N LEU A 356 14.84 -4.89 -10.36
CA LEU A 356 14.41 -5.76 -11.46
C LEU A 356 12.99 -6.31 -11.25
N ASN A 357 12.65 -6.76 -10.03
CA ASN A 357 11.29 -7.24 -9.72
C ASN A 357 10.24 -6.15 -9.88
N ILE A 358 10.57 -4.89 -9.53
CA ILE A 358 9.67 -3.74 -9.71
C ILE A 358 9.48 -3.46 -11.20
N THR A 359 10.57 -3.36 -11.97
CA THR A 359 10.51 -3.11 -13.41
C THR A 359 9.76 -4.23 -14.14
N GLU A 360 9.98 -5.49 -13.77
CA GLU A 360 9.28 -6.61 -14.39
C GLU A 360 7.80 -6.67 -13.95
N CYS A 361 7.50 -6.34 -12.70
CA CYS A 361 6.12 -6.18 -12.24
C CYS A 361 5.40 -5.12 -13.09
N GLU A 362 6.02 -3.97 -13.32
CA GLU A 362 5.46 -2.92 -14.18
C GLU A 362 5.30 -3.35 -15.64
N ARG A 363 6.28 -4.06 -16.18
CA ARG A 363 6.20 -4.63 -17.53
C ARG A 363 4.95 -5.50 -17.66
N HIS A 364 4.74 -6.45 -16.75
CA HIS A 364 3.54 -7.30 -16.79
C HIS A 364 2.24 -6.51 -16.65
N ILE A 365 2.21 -5.45 -15.83
CA ILE A 365 1.02 -4.59 -15.68
C ILE A 365 0.69 -3.86 -16.97
N ASN A 366 1.70 -3.23 -17.60
CA ASN A 366 1.49 -2.45 -18.82
C ASN A 366 1.05 -3.32 -20.01
N GLU A 367 1.32 -4.62 -19.95
CA GLU A 367 1.08 -5.59 -21.02
C GLU A 367 -0.19 -6.43 -20.76
N GLY A 368 -0.96 -6.10 -19.72
CA GLY A 368 -2.21 -6.80 -19.38
C GLY A 368 -2.03 -8.13 -18.63
N ASN A 369 -0.81 -8.50 -18.28
CA ASN A 369 -0.49 -9.75 -17.58
C ASN A 369 -0.62 -9.60 -16.05
N TYR A 370 -1.77 -9.12 -15.58
CA TYR A 370 -1.97 -8.65 -14.20
C TYR A 370 -1.75 -9.72 -13.13
N TYR A 371 -2.04 -10.99 -13.43
CA TYR A 371 -1.84 -12.09 -12.48
C TYR A 371 -0.36 -12.26 -12.11
N ILE A 372 0.52 -12.27 -13.12
CA ILE A 372 1.97 -12.34 -12.89
C ILE A 372 2.47 -11.04 -12.26
N GLY A 373 1.93 -9.89 -12.68
CA GLY A 373 2.18 -8.60 -12.03
C GLY A 373 1.88 -8.65 -10.52
N ALA A 374 0.71 -9.14 -10.13
CA ALA A 374 0.33 -9.31 -8.72
C ALA A 374 1.20 -10.33 -7.98
N LEU A 375 1.65 -11.40 -8.65
CA LEU A 375 2.55 -12.39 -8.07
C LEU A 375 3.93 -11.80 -7.75
N LEU A 376 4.52 -11.03 -8.69
CA LEU A 376 5.77 -10.29 -8.50
C LEU A 376 5.60 -9.18 -7.45
N PHE A 377 4.46 -8.47 -7.48
CA PHE A 377 4.09 -7.46 -6.50
C PHE A 377 4.12 -8.01 -5.07
N ARG A 378 3.50 -9.17 -4.88
CA ARG A 378 3.48 -9.88 -3.61
C ARG A 378 4.88 -10.28 -3.15
N ARG A 379 5.76 -10.63 -4.08
CA ARG A 379 7.15 -11.00 -3.77
C ARG A 379 7.94 -9.81 -3.25
N PHE A 380 7.99 -8.70 -3.99
CA PHE A 380 8.82 -7.56 -3.61
C PHE A 380 8.26 -6.81 -2.38
N SER A 381 6.94 -6.72 -2.22
CA SER A 381 6.30 -6.07 -1.06
C SER A 381 6.71 -6.72 0.28
N ASN A 382 6.97 -8.03 0.30
CA ASN A 382 7.52 -8.71 1.49
C ASN A 382 8.93 -8.22 1.85
N TYR A 383 9.76 -7.89 0.86
CA TYR A 383 11.11 -7.38 1.09
C TYR A 383 11.08 -5.90 1.51
N VAL A 384 10.29 -5.08 0.82
CA VAL A 384 10.06 -3.67 1.16
C VAL A 384 9.65 -3.50 2.62
N ARG A 385 8.65 -4.27 3.06
CA ARG A 385 8.14 -4.16 4.43
C ARG A 385 9.20 -4.50 5.49
N LYS A 386 10.17 -5.36 5.17
CA LYS A 386 11.31 -5.69 6.05
C LYS A 386 12.35 -4.57 6.11
N LEU A 387 12.46 -3.76 5.06
CA LEU A 387 13.40 -2.64 5.00
C LEU A 387 12.86 -1.40 5.77
N GLY A 388 11.56 -1.32 6.03
CA GLY A 388 10.95 -0.29 6.90
C GLY A 388 11.11 1.15 6.40
N ASN A 389 11.16 1.33 5.08
CA ASN A 389 11.58 2.59 4.45
C ASN A 389 10.39 3.22 3.68
N GLU A 390 9.97 4.43 4.11
CA GLU A 390 8.73 5.11 3.66
C GLU A 390 8.64 5.28 2.14
N ARG A 391 9.78 5.48 1.45
CA ARG A 391 9.81 5.61 -0.02
C ARG A 391 9.24 4.38 -0.72
N TYR A 392 9.46 3.20 -0.16
CA TYR A 392 8.99 1.96 -0.77
C TYR A 392 7.51 1.69 -0.48
N ASP A 393 6.96 2.20 0.63
CA ASP A 393 5.52 2.12 0.88
C ASP A 393 4.74 2.93 -0.17
N ASN A 394 5.26 4.10 -0.58
CA ASN A 394 4.69 4.88 -1.69
C ASN A 394 4.75 4.13 -3.02
N LEU A 395 5.84 3.41 -3.29
CA LEU A 395 5.98 2.60 -4.50
C LEU A 395 4.99 1.42 -4.51
N VAL A 396 4.82 0.75 -3.37
CA VAL A 396 3.82 -0.33 -3.20
C VAL A 396 2.41 0.22 -3.43
N ALA A 397 2.08 1.40 -2.89
CA ALA A 397 0.79 2.04 -3.13
C ALA A 397 0.60 2.43 -4.61
N TYR A 398 1.62 3.00 -5.24
CA TYR A 398 1.61 3.36 -6.67
C TYR A 398 1.33 2.14 -7.55
N LEU A 399 2.08 1.05 -7.37
CA LEU A 399 1.92 -0.16 -8.17
C LEU A 399 0.58 -0.85 -7.93
N LEU A 400 0.08 -0.86 -6.70
CA LEU A 400 -1.25 -1.37 -6.39
C LEU A 400 -2.33 -0.57 -7.13
N GLN A 401 -2.30 0.76 -7.03
CA GLN A 401 -3.24 1.63 -7.74
C GLN A 401 -3.11 1.47 -9.25
N LYS A 402 -1.90 1.30 -9.78
CA LYS A 402 -1.64 1.07 -11.21
C LYS A 402 -2.27 -0.24 -11.69
N ILE A 403 -2.08 -1.36 -10.97
CA ILE A 403 -2.71 -2.65 -11.31
C ILE A 403 -4.24 -2.49 -11.40
N LEU A 404 -4.86 -1.91 -10.36
CA LEU A 404 -6.31 -1.74 -10.30
C LEU A 404 -6.83 -0.83 -11.41
N LYS A 405 -6.16 0.31 -11.62
CA LYS A 405 -6.51 1.29 -12.64
C LYS A 405 -6.40 0.71 -14.05
N GLU A 406 -5.29 0.04 -14.38
CA GLU A 406 -5.07 -0.54 -15.72
C GLU A 406 -6.06 -1.68 -15.99
N MET A 407 -6.33 -2.55 -15.01
CA MET A 407 -7.36 -3.59 -15.13
C MET A 407 -8.72 -3.00 -15.54
N VAL A 408 -9.13 -1.90 -14.88
CA VAL A 408 -10.38 -1.20 -15.20
C VAL A 408 -10.30 -0.49 -16.55
N ILE A 409 -9.22 0.23 -16.85
CA ILE A 409 -9.08 0.96 -18.13
C ILE A 409 -9.13 0.02 -19.33
N ASN A 410 -8.52 -1.16 -19.21
CA ASN A 410 -8.40 -2.16 -20.26
C ASN A 410 -9.59 -3.14 -20.30
N ARG A 411 -10.65 -2.90 -19.51
CA ARG A 411 -11.88 -3.71 -19.51
C ARG A 411 -11.60 -5.20 -19.29
N THR A 412 -10.69 -5.49 -18.37
CA THR A 412 -10.32 -6.88 -18.03
C THR A 412 -11.55 -7.65 -17.58
N ASP A 413 -11.66 -8.91 -17.97
CA ASP A 413 -12.80 -9.73 -17.56
C ASP A 413 -12.83 -9.93 -16.04
N LYS A 414 -14.04 -9.94 -15.46
CA LYS A 414 -14.24 -10.05 -14.01
C LYS A 414 -13.68 -11.36 -13.45
N GLU A 415 -13.74 -12.46 -14.20
CA GLU A 415 -13.19 -13.75 -13.77
C GLU A 415 -11.66 -13.77 -13.80
N GLU A 416 -11.03 -12.92 -14.62
CA GLU A 416 -9.57 -12.71 -14.56
C GLU A 416 -9.16 -11.71 -13.45
N MET A 417 -9.99 -10.70 -13.15
CA MET A 417 -9.73 -9.77 -12.05
C MET A 417 -9.78 -10.45 -10.67
N LYS A 418 -10.74 -11.33 -10.43
CA LYS A 418 -10.92 -12.03 -9.13
C LYS A 418 -9.64 -12.71 -8.59
N PRO A 419 -8.94 -13.58 -9.34
CA PRO A 419 -7.70 -14.20 -8.85
C PRO A 419 -6.59 -13.19 -8.58
N VAL A 420 -6.51 -12.10 -9.37
CA VAL A 420 -5.55 -11.00 -9.13
C VAL A 420 -5.85 -10.32 -7.80
N LEU A 421 -7.11 -9.93 -7.58
CA LEU A 421 -7.57 -9.30 -6.35
C LEU A 421 -7.40 -10.22 -5.14
N ASN A 422 -7.68 -11.52 -5.28
CA ASN A 422 -7.45 -12.51 -4.24
C ASN A 422 -5.97 -12.61 -3.85
N HIS A 423 -5.06 -12.60 -4.83
CA HIS A 423 -3.62 -12.58 -4.54
C HIS A 423 -3.19 -11.32 -3.80
N LEU A 424 -3.68 -10.15 -4.23
CA LEU A 424 -3.38 -8.88 -3.57
C LEU A 424 -3.96 -8.85 -2.14
N THR A 425 -5.26 -9.08 -1.99
CA THR A 425 -5.99 -9.04 -0.71
C THR A 425 -5.52 -10.08 0.31
N SER A 426 -4.98 -11.23 -0.13
CA SER A 426 -4.45 -12.27 0.78
C SER A 426 -3.34 -11.76 1.72
N LYS A 427 -2.67 -10.66 1.37
CA LYS A 427 -1.56 -10.09 2.15
C LYS A 427 -1.86 -8.77 2.83
N PHE A 428 -2.74 -7.95 2.27
CA PHE A 428 -3.12 -6.71 2.92
C PHE A 428 -4.11 -7.02 4.04
N LYS A 429 -3.72 -6.70 5.28
CA LYS A 429 -4.61 -6.82 6.45
C LYS A 429 -5.93 -6.07 6.23
N ASN A 430 -5.92 -5.02 5.42
CA ASN A 430 -7.09 -4.23 5.08
C ASN A 430 -7.57 -4.59 3.66
N ARG A 431 -8.18 -5.78 3.50
CA ARG A 431 -8.77 -6.19 2.20
C ARG A 431 -9.68 -5.10 1.64
N THR A 432 -10.41 -4.45 2.53
CA THR A 432 -11.33 -3.34 2.27
C THR A 432 -10.66 -2.19 1.53
N SER A 433 -9.38 -1.85 1.80
CA SER A 433 -8.76 -0.72 1.09
C SER A 433 -8.57 -1.00 -0.40
N ILE A 434 -8.28 -2.25 -0.78
CA ILE A 434 -8.11 -2.62 -2.19
C ILE A 434 -9.43 -2.54 -2.94
N PHE A 435 -10.51 -3.03 -2.32
CA PHE A 435 -11.85 -2.95 -2.90
C PHE A 435 -12.36 -1.52 -2.95
N CYS A 436 -12.02 -0.66 -1.99
CA CYS A 436 -12.29 0.79 -2.08
C CYS A 436 -11.52 1.46 -3.24
N ASP A 437 -10.25 1.10 -3.45
CA ASP A 437 -9.48 1.63 -4.59
C ASP A 437 -10.06 1.14 -5.92
N LEU A 438 -10.45 -0.14 -6.00
CA LEU A 438 -11.13 -0.71 -7.18
C LEU A 438 -12.47 -0.02 -7.45
N GLU A 439 -13.30 0.16 -6.42
CA GLU A 439 -14.54 0.93 -6.45
C GLU A 439 -14.30 2.32 -7.05
N PHE A 440 -13.30 3.03 -6.54
CA PHE A 440 -12.95 4.37 -7.03
C PHE A 440 -12.62 4.35 -8.53
N PHE A 441 -11.79 3.41 -9.00
CA PHE A 441 -11.41 3.34 -10.41
C PHE A 441 -12.59 2.96 -11.31
N ILE A 442 -13.46 2.04 -10.88
CA ILE A 442 -14.68 1.67 -11.63
C ILE A 442 -15.60 2.89 -11.78
N LEU A 443 -15.93 3.57 -10.67
CA LEU A 443 -16.89 4.66 -10.65
C LEU A 443 -16.39 5.91 -11.38
N THR A 444 -15.08 6.19 -11.31
CA THR A 444 -14.46 7.37 -11.96
C THR A 444 -13.99 7.15 -13.40
N SER A 445 -14.05 5.93 -13.92
CA SER A 445 -13.64 5.62 -15.30
C SER A 445 -14.44 6.43 -16.31
N LYS A 446 -13.76 7.19 -17.18
CA LYS A 446 -14.41 7.94 -18.28
C LYS A 446 -14.68 7.08 -19.52
N LYS A 447 -14.06 5.90 -19.59
CA LYS A 447 -14.17 4.97 -20.73
C LYS A 447 -15.40 4.07 -20.65
N TYR A 448 -16.08 4.03 -19.51
CA TYR A 448 -17.24 3.17 -19.27
C TYR A 448 -18.52 3.99 -19.38
N SER A 449 -19.52 3.43 -20.06
CA SER A 449 -20.90 3.89 -19.94
C SER A 449 -21.44 3.66 -18.52
N CYS A 450 -22.54 4.33 -18.18
CA CYS A 450 -23.16 4.22 -16.86
C CYS A 450 -23.54 2.76 -16.51
N PHE A 451 -24.08 2.01 -17.48
CA PHE A 451 -24.43 0.60 -17.29
C PHE A 451 -23.20 -0.31 -17.20
N GLU A 452 -22.14 -0.06 -17.97
CA GLU A 452 -20.89 -0.80 -17.84
C GLU A 452 -20.26 -0.60 -16.46
N LYS A 453 -20.28 0.64 -15.93
CA LYS A 453 -19.80 0.93 -14.55
C LYS A 453 -20.62 0.17 -13.52
N LEU A 454 -21.93 0.19 -13.66
CA LEU A 454 -22.86 -0.48 -12.76
C LEU A 454 -22.62 -1.99 -12.77
N ASN A 455 -22.57 -2.61 -13.94
CA ASN A 455 -22.36 -4.05 -14.06
C ASN A 455 -21.01 -4.49 -13.50
N MET A 456 -19.95 -3.71 -13.75
CA MET A 456 -18.62 -3.99 -13.20
C MET A 456 -18.62 -3.83 -11.67
N PHE A 457 -19.18 -2.74 -11.14
CA PHE A 457 -19.30 -2.51 -9.70
C PHE A 457 -20.08 -3.64 -9.02
N LEU A 458 -21.23 -4.03 -9.59
CA LEU A 458 -22.08 -5.10 -9.05
C LEU A 458 -21.39 -6.46 -9.05
N SER A 459 -20.43 -6.70 -9.94
CA SER A 459 -19.66 -7.95 -9.91
C SER A 459 -18.73 -8.09 -8.71
N PHE A 460 -18.47 -7.00 -7.99
CA PHE A 460 -17.63 -6.93 -6.79
C PHE A 460 -18.37 -6.34 -5.57
N VAL A 461 -19.70 -6.18 -5.63
CA VAL A 461 -20.46 -5.47 -4.59
C VAL A 461 -20.42 -6.18 -3.24
N ASP A 462 -20.27 -7.51 -3.22
CA ASP A 462 -20.21 -8.28 -1.98
C ASP A 462 -18.87 -8.09 -1.26
N GLU A 463 -17.80 -7.85 -1.99
CA GLU A 463 -16.49 -7.51 -1.41
C GLU A 463 -16.38 -6.03 -1.07
N ILE A 464 -17.02 -5.16 -1.87
CA ILE A 464 -17.01 -3.71 -1.72
C ILE A 464 -17.96 -3.29 -0.59
N ASP A 465 -19.25 -3.61 -0.68
CA ASP A 465 -20.31 -3.19 0.25
C ASP A 465 -21.24 -4.36 0.61
N PRO A 466 -20.77 -5.35 1.40
CA PRO A 466 -21.51 -6.59 1.72
C PRO A 466 -22.88 -6.34 2.36
N TYR A 467 -23.05 -5.23 3.08
CA TYR A 467 -24.28 -4.89 3.81
C TYR A 467 -25.17 -3.87 3.07
N ARG A 468 -24.75 -3.36 1.91
CA ARG A 468 -25.51 -2.38 1.09
C ARG A 468 -25.87 -1.09 1.85
N GLU A 469 -24.94 -0.62 2.68
CA GLU A 469 -25.17 0.56 3.53
C GLU A 469 -24.68 1.86 2.89
N ARG A 470 -23.87 1.78 1.82
CA ARG A 470 -23.22 2.94 1.21
C ARG A 470 -24.00 3.49 0.02
N TYR A 471 -25.22 3.96 0.27
CA TYR A 471 -26.13 4.50 -0.76
C TYR A 471 -25.54 5.60 -1.64
N HIS A 472 -24.54 6.34 -1.14
CA HIS A 472 -23.86 7.40 -1.92
C HIS A 472 -23.09 6.89 -3.15
N LEU A 473 -22.80 5.58 -3.25
CA LEU A 473 -22.14 4.96 -4.40
C LEU A 473 -22.96 5.00 -5.69
N ILE A 474 -24.26 5.29 -5.58
CA ILE A 474 -25.17 5.48 -6.72
C ILE A 474 -24.81 6.76 -7.50
N TYR A 475 -24.33 7.81 -6.82
CA TYR A 475 -24.18 9.15 -7.38
C TYR A 475 -23.19 9.27 -8.55
N PRO A 476 -21.97 8.70 -8.48
CA PRO A 476 -21.03 8.79 -9.58
C PRO A 476 -21.57 8.25 -10.90
N ILE A 477 -22.50 7.29 -10.86
CA ILE A 477 -23.11 6.72 -12.07
C ILE A 477 -24.24 7.64 -12.57
N ILE A 478 -25.22 7.98 -11.73
CA ILE A 478 -26.37 8.79 -12.16
C ILE A 478 -26.00 10.23 -12.52
N ALA A 479 -24.91 10.77 -11.96
CA ALA A 479 -24.44 12.12 -12.27
C ALA A 479 -23.89 12.24 -13.71
N HIS A 480 -23.39 11.14 -14.28
CA HIS A 480 -22.86 11.09 -15.65
C HIS A 480 -23.95 10.80 -16.69
N GLU A 481 -25.07 10.20 -16.29
CA GLU A 481 -26.17 9.88 -17.19
C GLU A 481 -26.99 11.13 -17.50
N THR A 482 -27.39 11.31 -18.76
CA THR A 482 -28.24 12.44 -19.19
C THR A 482 -29.71 12.05 -19.29
N ASP A 483 -29.99 10.83 -19.72
CA ASP A 483 -31.36 10.34 -19.93
C ASP A 483 -32.00 9.90 -18.60
N ILE A 484 -33.17 10.46 -18.30
CA ILE A 484 -33.91 10.12 -17.10
C ILE A 484 -34.40 8.67 -17.10
N LYS A 485 -34.73 8.07 -18.25
CA LYS A 485 -35.12 6.66 -18.32
C LYS A 485 -33.96 5.75 -17.90
N ASN A 486 -32.74 6.08 -18.33
CA ASN A 486 -31.54 5.36 -17.92
C ASN A 486 -31.26 5.56 -16.42
N ILE A 487 -31.41 6.79 -15.90
CA ILE A 487 -31.25 7.07 -14.45
C ILE A 487 -32.22 6.23 -13.61
N LEU A 488 -33.49 6.15 -14.00
CA LEU A 488 -34.50 5.35 -13.30
C LEU A 488 -34.20 3.85 -13.41
N SER A 489 -33.77 3.38 -14.58
CA SER A 489 -33.31 2.00 -14.78
C SER A 489 -32.13 1.66 -13.86
N ILE A 490 -31.17 2.58 -13.73
CA ILE A 490 -30.01 2.44 -12.84
C ILE A 490 -30.47 2.36 -11.38
N LEU A 491 -31.38 3.25 -10.94
CA LEU A 491 -31.93 3.22 -9.57
C LEU A 491 -32.66 1.91 -9.28
N PHE A 492 -33.43 1.41 -10.24
CA PHE A 492 -34.11 0.10 -10.13
C PHE A 492 -33.12 -1.05 -9.95
N ILE A 493 -32.06 -1.10 -10.75
CA ILE A 493 -31.01 -2.13 -10.62
C ILE A 493 -30.32 -2.03 -9.25
N TRP A 494 -30.00 -0.81 -8.78
CA TRP A 494 -29.42 -0.61 -7.45
C TRP A 494 -30.35 -1.11 -6.34
N LYS A 495 -31.63 -0.76 -6.38
CA LYS A 495 -32.63 -1.28 -5.43
C LYS A 495 -32.62 -2.81 -5.40
N ASN A 496 -32.70 -3.45 -6.56
CA ASN A 496 -32.74 -4.92 -6.69
C ASN A 496 -31.42 -5.60 -6.28
N SER A 497 -30.31 -4.87 -6.25
CA SER A 497 -29.03 -5.37 -5.73
C SER A 497 -28.90 -5.26 -4.20
N GLY A 498 -29.94 -4.77 -3.51
CA GLY A 498 -30.07 -4.75 -2.05
C GLY A 498 -30.12 -3.35 -1.40
N TYR A 499 -30.01 -2.27 -2.17
CA TYR A 499 -30.15 -0.89 -1.68
C TYR A 499 -31.63 -0.49 -1.57
N ASN A 500 -32.36 -1.19 -0.69
CA ASN A 500 -33.83 -1.14 -0.63
C ASN A 500 -34.39 0.22 -0.19
N ASP A 501 -33.69 0.94 0.69
CA ASP A 501 -34.17 2.20 1.25
C ASP A 501 -33.55 3.42 0.56
N LEU A 502 -34.15 3.82 -0.56
CA LEU A 502 -33.73 4.99 -1.33
C LEU A 502 -33.96 6.34 -0.59
N MET A 503 -34.63 6.37 0.57
CA MET A 503 -34.75 7.59 1.39
C MET A 503 -33.41 8.00 2.01
N LYS A 504 -32.48 7.05 2.17
CA LYS A 504 -31.11 7.29 2.66
C LYS A 504 -30.24 8.10 1.68
N LEU A 505 -30.71 8.26 0.44
CA LEU A 505 -30.05 9.13 -0.53
C LEU A 505 -30.19 10.60 -0.12
N ASN A 506 -29.10 11.35 -0.24
CA ASN A 506 -29.09 12.80 -0.10
C ASN A 506 -30.11 13.45 -1.06
N PHE A 507 -31.13 14.06 -0.47
CA PHE A 507 -32.23 14.68 -1.19
C PHE A 507 -31.77 15.74 -2.20
N HIS A 508 -30.76 16.56 -1.87
CA HIS A 508 -30.30 17.61 -2.77
C HIS A 508 -29.80 17.03 -4.10
N LEU A 509 -29.09 15.91 -4.06
CA LEU A 509 -28.60 15.21 -5.24
C LEU A 509 -29.73 14.52 -6.01
N ILE A 510 -30.71 13.95 -5.30
CA ILE A 510 -31.93 13.40 -5.92
C ILE A 510 -32.72 14.49 -6.65
N TYR A 511 -32.88 15.66 -6.03
CA TYR A 511 -33.48 16.81 -6.67
C TYR A 511 -32.73 17.20 -7.95
N LEU A 512 -31.40 17.35 -7.87
CA LEU A 512 -30.60 17.78 -9.01
C LEU A 512 -30.58 16.78 -10.17
N TYR A 513 -30.39 15.49 -9.89
CA TYR A 513 -30.17 14.47 -10.93
C TYR A 513 -31.45 13.76 -11.37
N VAL A 514 -32.48 13.69 -10.51
CA VAL A 514 -33.72 12.96 -10.79
C VAL A 514 -34.90 13.93 -10.96
N LEU A 515 -35.35 14.57 -9.89
CA LEU A 515 -36.63 15.32 -9.89
C LEU A 515 -36.60 16.53 -10.82
N LYS A 516 -35.56 17.36 -10.77
CA LYS A 516 -35.41 18.54 -11.62
C LYS A 516 -35.47 18.15 -13.10
N ARG A 517 -34.83 17.03 -13.47
CA ARG A 517 -34.82 16.54 -14.86
C ARG A 517 -36.16 15.96 -15.29
N MET A 518 -36.85 15.24 -14.42
CA MET A 518 -38.20 14.77 -14.68
C MET A 518 -39.16 15.93 -14.93
N LEU A 519 -39.10 16.98 -14.09
CA LEU A 519 -39.92 18.18 -14.25
C LEU A 519 -39.65 18.85 -15.61
N PHE A 520 -38.38 19.06 -15.98
CA PHE A 520 -38.05 19.60 -17.31
C PHE A 520 -38.52 18.72 -18.47
N MET A 521 -38.41 17.39 -18.35
CA MET A 521 -38.89 16.47 -19.39
C MET A 521 -40.41 16.60 -19.58
N LEU A 522 -41.16 16.75 -18.49
CA LEU A 522 -42.62 16.88 -18.54
C LEU A 522 -43.07 18.28 -18.99
N ASP A 523 -42.33 19.33 -18.66
CA ASP A 523 -42.61 20.69 -19.16
C ASP A 523 -42.54 20.74 -20.70
N ASN A 524 -41.61 20.00 -21.31
CA ASN A 524 -41.50 19.91 -22.77
C ASN A 524 -42.60 19.08 -23.43
N LYS A 525 -43.16 18.08 -22.74
CA LYS A 525 -44.15 17.14 -23.31
C LYS A 525 -45.61 17.50 -23.00
N TYR A 526 -45.86 18.12 -21.85
CA TYR A 526 -47.18 18.32 -21.28
C TYR A 526 -47.36 19.75 -20.78
N TYR A 527 -46.86 20.74 -21.54
CA TYR A 527 -46.90 22.15 -21.17
C TYR A 527 -48.32 22.62 -20.76
N TYR A 528 -49.36 22.01 -21.33
CA TYR A 528 -50.77 22.32 -21.07
C TYR A 528 -51.41 21.54 -19.91
N ASN A 529 -50.78 20.49 -19.37
CA ASN A 529 -51.35 19.73 -18.26
C ASN A 529 -51.29 20.56 -16.97
N ASN A 530 -52.31 20.40 -16.12
CA ASN A 530 -52.32 20.96 -14.77
C ASN A 530 -51.10 20.43 -13.98
N HIS A 531 -50.44 21.30 -13.20
CA HIS A 531 -49.27 20.93 -12.40
C HIS A 531 -49.52 19.73 -11.47
N TYR A 532 -50.75 19.58 -10.98
CA TYR A 532 -51.16 18.41 -10.20
C TYR A 532 -51.05 17.10 -11.00
N GLU A 533 -51.53 17.08 -12.25
CA GLU A 533 -51.44 15.91 -13.14
C GLU A 533 -49.99 15.56 -13.49
N ARG A 534 -49.10 16.57 -13.58
CA ARG A 534 -47.66 16.33 -13.79
C ARG A 534 -47.04 15.59 -12.60
N LEU A 535 -47.42 15.94 -11.37
CA LEU A 535 -46.96 15.22 -10.18
C LEU A 535 -47.50 13.79 -10.14
N GLU A 536 -48.76 13.56 -10.55
CA GLU A 536 -49.30 12.21 -10.73
C GLU A 536 -48.56 11.42 -11.81
N HIS A 537 -48.23 12.04 -12.95
CA HIS A 537 -47.40 11.40 -13.97
C HIS A 537 -46.01 11.03 -13.44
N ILE A 538 -45.37 11.89 -12.65
CA ILE A 538 -44.09 11.58 -12.00
C ILE A 538 -44.25 10.37 -11.07
N LYS A 539 -45.31 10.33 -10.26
CA LYS A 539 -45.63 9.20 -9.39
C LYS A 539 -45.76 7.90 -10.20
N GLN A 540 -46.57 7.90 -11.26
CA GLN A 540 -46.75 6.73 -12.12
C GLN A 540 -45.45 6.27 -12.78
N ILE A 541 -44.62 7.21 -13.23
CA ILE A 541 -43.29 6.89 -13.78
C ILE A 541 -42.45 6.21 -12.69
N PHE A 542 -42.35 6.76 -11.49
CA PHE A 542 -41.57 6.14 -10.42
C PHE A 542 -42.07 4.75 -10.04
N ILE A 543 -43.38 4.54 -9.96
CA ILE A 543 -43.99 3.22 -9.68
C ILE A 543 -43.60 2.21 -10.76
N SER A 544 -43.56 2.61 -12.04
CA SER A 544 -43.18 1.69 -13.13
C SER A 544 -41.71 1.25 -13.09
N TYR A 545 -40.85 1.95 -12.34
CA TYR A 545 -39.47 1.53 -12.03
C TYR A 545 -39.33 0.99 -10.59
N ASP A 546 -40.44 0.52 -10.01
CA ASP A 546 -40.51 -0.09 -8.68
C ASP A 546 -39.92 0.80 -7.56
N ILE A 547 -40.09 2.12 -7.66
CA ILE A 547 -39.78 3.02 -6.54
C ILE A 547 -41.01 3.04 -5.61
N PRO A 548 -40.88 2.62 -4.34
CA PRO A 548 -42.03 2.54 -3.45
C PRO A 548 -42.70 3.90 -3.21
N GLU A 549 -44.03 3.91 -3.08
CA GLU A 549 -44.81 5.13 -2.89
C GLU A 549 -44.37 5.97 -1.69
N TYR A 550 -43.89 5.34 -0.61
CA TYR A 550 -43.36 6.07 0.55
C TYR A 550 -42.08 6.85 0.25
N VAL A 551 -41.20 6.31 -0.61
CA VAL A 551 -40.00 7.02 -1.07
C VAL A 551 -40.41 8.21 -1.93
N ILE A 552 -41.38 8.01 -2.84
CA ILE A 552 -41.91 9.06 -3.71
C ILE A 552 -42.48 10.20 -2.86
N TYR A 553 -43.33 9.86 -1.88
CA TYR A 553 -43.90 10.83 -0.95
C TYR A 553 -42.81 11.59 -0.21
N TYR A 554 -41.84 10.88 0.37
CA TYR A 554 -40.72 11.49 1.10
C TYR A 554 -39.92 12.46 0.22
N TRP A 555 -39.59 12.09 -1.02
CA TRP A 555 -38.90 12.98 -1.95
C TRP A 555 -39.74 14.22 -2.29
N MET A 556 -41.05 14.10 -2.48
CA MET A 556 -41.94 15.25 -2.73
C MET A 556 -42.09 16.15 -1.50
N PHE A 557 -42.16 15.58 -0.30
CA PHE A 557 -42.18 16.32 0.95
C PHE A 557 -40.88 17.11 1.15
N ARG A 558 -39.73 16.47 0.90
CA ARG A 558 -38.41 17.14 0.96
C ARG A 558 -38.27 18.22 -0.11
N LEU A 559 -38.89 18.07 -1.28
CA LEU A 559 -38.94 19.09 -2.32
C LEU A 559 -39.71 20.33 -1.87
N LYS A 560 -40.85 20.14 -1.20
CA LYS A 560 -41.62 21.24 -0.60
C LYS A 560 -40.77 22.02 0.40
N ASN A 561 -40.12 21.32 1.34
CA ASN A 561 -39.27 21.96 2.34
C ASN A 561 -38.09 22.69 1.70
N TYR A 562 -37.50 22.13 0.64
CA TYR A 562 -36.43 22.76 -0.11
C TYR A 562 -36.87 24.06 -0.81
N TYR A 563 -38.10 24.12 -1.35
CA TYR A 563 -38.68 25.34 -1.93
C TYR A 563 -39.03 26.38 -0.86
N GLU A 564 -39.58 25.96 0.28
CA GLU A 564 -39.91 26.87 1.39
C GLU A 564 -38.67 27.54 2.00
N GLN A 565 -37.55 26.81 2.10
CA GLN A 565 -36.29 27.34 2.63
C GLN A 565 -35.60 28.30 1.67
N LYS A 566 -35.75 28.13 0.35
CA LYS A 566 -35.13 29.00 -0.67
C LYS A 566 -36.07 30.12 -1.15
N LYS A 567 -36.81 30.76 -0.23
CA LYS A 567 -37.65 31.95 -0.52
C LYS A 567 -36.90 33.07 -1.26
N ASP A 568 -35.57 33.07 -1.27
CA ASP A 568 -34.75 34.06 -1.95
C ASP A 568 -34.21 33.64 -3.33
N ILE A 569 -34.61 34.46 -4.32
CA ILE A 569 -33.83 34.92 -5.49
C ILE A 569 -33.79 34.00 -6.73
N TYR A 570 -34.70 34.29 -7.69
CA TYR A 570 -34.57 34.26 -9.16
C TYR A 570 -34.06 33.01 -9.92
N GLN A 571 -33.37 32.04 -9.29
CA GLN A 571 -32.86 30.85 -9.98
C GLN A 571 -33.88 29.70 -10.06
N CYS A 572 -34.90 29.69 -9.20
CA CYS A 572 -36.01 28.72 -9.28
C CYS A 572 -37.05 29.07 -10.36
N ASN A 573 -37.01 30.26 -10.97
CA ASN A 573 -37.97 30.69 -11.99
C ASN A 573 -37.99 29.79 -13.25
N THR A 574 -37.05 28.86 -13.40
CA THR A 574 -37.06 27.90 -14.52
C THR A 574 -37.96 26.68 -14.29
N LEU A 575 -38.42 26.44 -13.06
CA LEU A 575 -39.29 25.31 -12.75
C LEU A 575 -40.70 25.82 -12.44
N HIS A 576 -41.61 25.68 -13.40
CA HIS A 576 -43.03 26.04 -13.27
C HIS A 576 -43.76 25.01 -12.41
N LEU A 577 -43.45 24.91 -11.11
CA LEU A 577 -44.21 24.08 -10.15
C LEU A 577 -44.66 24.95 -8.96
N PRO A 578 -45.93 25.40 -8.93
CA PRO A 578 -46.44 26.20 -7.82
C PRO A 578 -46.42 25.42 -6.50
N LEU A 579 -45.96 26.05 -5.42
CA LEU A 579 -45.90 25.44 -4.08
C LEU A 579 -47.29 24.98 -3.58
N LYS A 580 -48.35 25.68 -4.02
CA LYS A 580 -49.75 25.33 -3.74
C LYS A 580 -50.11 23.96 -4.28
N ASP A 581 -49.73 23.65 -5.51
CA ASP A 581 -50.05 22.37 -6.17
C ASP A 581 -49.29 21.22 -5.53
N LEU A 582 -48.00 21.42 -5.22
CA LEU A 582 -47.21 20.44 -4.47
C LEU A 582 -47.79 20.18 -3.07
N THR A 583 -48.26 21.24 -2.39
CA THR A 583 -48.90 21.11 -1.08
C THR A 583 -50.23 20.35 -1.17
N ASN A 584 -51.05 20.62 -2.18
CA ASN A 584 -52.30 19.90 -2.44
C ASN A 584 -52.03 18.43 -2.79
N TRP A 585 -51.03 18.16 -3.62
CA TRP A 585 -50.61 16.80 -3.97
C TRP A 585 -50.17 16.00 -2.75
N LEU A 586 -49.37 16.59 -1.86
CA LEU A 586 -48.96 15.96 -0.60
C LEU A 586 -50.15 15.68 0.33
N LYS A 587 -51.11 16.61 0.44
CA LYS A 587 -52.35 16.38 1.22
C LYS A 587 -53.18 15.23 0.66
N ASN A 588 -53.32 15.16 -0.66
CA ASN A 588 -54.11 14.11 -1.32
C ASN A 588 -53.41 12.73 -1.27
N ASN A 589 -52.07 12.70 -1.27
CA ASN A 589 -51.25 11.49 -1.13
C ASN A 589 -50.79 11.22 0.33
N ASN A 590 -51.44 11.86 1.31
CA ASN A 590 -51.21 11.89 2.77
C ASN A 590 -50.24 10.85 3.38
N GLU A 591 -49.33 11.32 4.26
CA GLU A 591 -48.37 10.53 5.07
C GLU A 591 -48.97 9.29 5.75
N LYS A 592 -50.23 9.37 6.20
CA LYS A 592 -50.87 8.28 6.95
C LYS A 592 -51.03 6.98 6.16
N ARG A 593 -50.87 6.99 4.83
CA ARG A 593 -50.81 5.76 4.02
C ARG A 593 -49.39 5.18 3.88
N PHE A 594 -48.35 5.96 4.14
CA PHE A 594 -47.00 5.67 3.64
C PHE A 594 -45.86 5.86 4.62
N ILE A 595 -46.08 6.46 5.80
CA ILE A 595 -45.10 6.35 6.88
C ILE A 595 -45.51 5.13 7.69
N PRO A 596 -45.02 3.91 7.39
CA PRO A 596 -44.85 3.00 8.50
C PRO A 596 -43.91 3.77 9.44
N ILE A 597 -44.43 4.19 10.60
CA ILE A 597 -43.56 4.16 11.76
C ILE A 597 -43.08 2.73 11.75
N THR A 598 -41.85 2.53 11.29
CA THR A 598 -41.36 1.18 11.13
C THR A 598 -41.51 0.56 12.51
N THR A 599 -41.96 -0.69 12.60
CA THR A 599 -42.02 -1.39 13.89
C THR A 599 -40.69 -1.29 14.65
N VAL A 600 -39.60 -1.00 13.92
CA VAL A 600 -38.24 -0.70 14.37
C VAL A 600 -38.14 0.61 15.17
N ASP A 601 -38.72 1.74 14.73
CA ASP A 601 -38.54 3.05 15.37
C ASP A 601 -39.25 3.16 16.74
N MET A 602 -40.49 2.64 16.86
CA MET A 602 -41.16 2.56 18.17
C MET A 602 -40.43 1.61 19.12
N LYS A 603 -39.93 0.49 18.61
CA LYS A 603 -39.14 -0.47 19.40
C LYS A 603 -37.83 0.15 19.88
N LYS A 604 -37.25 1.10 19.14
CA LYS A 604 -36.01 1.77 19.56
C LYS A 604 -36.17 2.49 20.88
N GLU A 605 -37.13 3.41 20.95
CA GLU A 605 -37.33 4.26 22.12
C GLU A 605 -37.75 3.43 23.35
N GLU A 606 -38.56 2.39 23.13
CA GLU A 606 -38.93 1.44 24.17
C GLU A 606 -37.72 0.67 24.71
N VAL A 607 -36.88 0.12 23.84
CA VAL A 607 -35.67 -0.63 24.22
C VAL A 607 -34.64 0.28 24.88
N ASP A 608 -34.45 1.52 24.41
CA ASP A 608 -33.55 2.51 25.01
C ASP A 608 -33.94 2.83 26.47
N ASN A 609 -35.24 3.05 26.70
CA ASN A 609 -35.78 3.32 28.04
C ASN A 609 -35.66 2.10 28.97
N GLN A 610 -35.99 0.90 28.46
CA GLN A 610 -35.85 -0.35 29.20
C GLN A 610 -34.38 -0.61 29.59
N LEU A 611 -33.46 -0.51 28.62
CA LEU A 611 -32.03 -0.74 28.85
C LEU A 611 -31.46 0.27 29.85
N THR A 612 -31.83 1.55 29.75
CA THR A 612 -31.44 2.58 30.73
C THR A 612 -31.89 2.24 32.16
N ASN A 613 -33.15 1.79 32.32
CA ASN A 613 -33.69 1.40 33.61
C ASN A 613 -33.03 0.12 34.16
N TYR A 614 -32.79 -0.87 33.31
CA TYR A 614 -32.16 -2.12 33.73
C TYR A 614 -30.69 -1.94 34.11
N ILE A 615 -29.96 -1.04 33.43
CA ILE A 615 -28.60 -0.66 33.82
C ILE A 615 -28.61 0.05 35.19
N LYS A 616 -29.52 1.01 35.40
CA LYS A 616 -29.64 1.71 36.70
C LYS A 616 -29.99 0.77 37.85
N THR A 617 -30.86 -0.21 37.61
CA THR A 617 -31.27 -1.22 38.61
C THR A 617 -30.33 -2.41 38.69
N LYS A 618 -29.25 -2.44 37.89
CA LYS A 618 -28.29 -3.55 37.78
C LYS A 618 -28.96 -4.92 37.51
N ASN A 619 -30.08 -4.93 36.79
CA ASN A 619 -30.84 -6.16 36.51
C ASN A 619 -30.24 -6.94 35.33
N LEU A 620 -29.29 -7.82 35.64
CA LEU A 620 -28.57 -8.64 34.66
C LEU A 620 -29.46 -9.51 33.77
N LYS A 621 -30.51 -10.12 34.32
CA LYS A 621 -31.36 -11.05 33.56
C LYS A 621 -32.03 -10.33 32.39
N ASN A 622 -32.53 -9.13 32.64
CA ASN A 622 -33.21 -8.33 31.63
C ASN A 622 -32.23 -7.64 30.66
N ILE A 623 -31.04 -7.26 31.14
CA ILE A 623 -29.95 -6.78 30.27
C ILE A 623 -29.59 -7.87 29.26
N ASN A 624 -29.38 -9.11 29.73
CA ASN A 624 -29.03 -10.24 28.87
C ASN A 624 -30.14 -10.59 27.87
N SER A 625 -31.40 -10.56 28.29
CA SER A 625 -32.51 -10.87 27.37
C SER A 625 -32.55 -9.90 26.20
N ILE A 626 -32.36 -8.60 26.46
CA ILE A 626 -32.34 -7.57 25.41
C ILE A 626 -31.09 -7.69 24.53
N LEU A 627 -29.90 -7.88 25.12
CA LEU A 627 -28.63 -7.85 24.37
C LEU A 627 -28.35 -9.14 23.58
N ASN A 628 -29.03 -10.24 23.89
CA ASN A 628 -28.92 -11.46 23.08
C ASN A 628 -29.76 -11.40 21.79
N GLU A 629 -30.69 -10.45 21.67
CA GLU A 629 -31.46 -10.24 20.46
C GLU A 629 -30.65 -9.47 19.41
N LYS A 630 -30.38 -10.11 18.26
CA LYS A 630 -29.63 -9.49 17.15
C LYS A 630 -30.26 -8.20 16.65
N SER A 631 -31.58 -8.10 16.71
CA SER A 631 -32.35 -6.92 16.35
C SER A 631 -31.98 -5.70 17.19
N THR A 632 -31.63 -5.87 18.46
CA THR A 632 -31.30 -4.75 19.37
C THR A 632 -30.18 -3.88 18.80
N TYR A 633 -29.11 -4.50 18.28
CA TYR A 633 -27.95 -3.79 17.72
C TYR A 633 -28.25 -3.04 16.41
N GLN A 634 -29.34 -3.39 15.72
CA GLN A 634 -29.77 -2.69 14.50
C GLN A 634 -30.63 -1.45 14.82
N ILE A 635 -31.19 -1.41 16.02
CA ILE A 635 -32.20 -0.43 16.42
C ILE A 635 -31.58 0.61 17.37
N VAL A 636 -30.80 0.16 18.35
CA VAL A 636 -30.24 0.98 19.43
C VAL A 636 -28.73 1.14 19.28
N ASP A 637 -28.22 2.35 19.54
CA ASP A 637 -26.78 2.60 19.64
C ASP A 637 -26.26 2.17 21.01
N VAL A 638 -25.98 0.88 21.13
CA VAL A 638 -25.49 0.23 22.36
C VAL A 638 -24.17 0.84 22.86
N ASN A 639 -23.40 1.52 22.00
CA ASN A 639 -22.12 2.13 22.36
C ASN A 639 -22.23 3.12 23.52
N SER A 640 -23.34 3.84 23.60
CA SER A 640 -23.62 4.80 24.69
C SER A 640 -23.76 4.14 26.07
N TYR A 641 -23.99 2.83 26.11
CA TYR A 641 -24.18 2.03 27.32
C TYR A 641 -23.04 1.04 27.61
N THR A 642 -22.16 0.77 26.64
CA THR A 642 -21.14 -0.30 26.69
C THR A 642 -20.34 -0.31 27.98
N ASP A 643 -19.74 0.83 28.38
CA ASP A 643 -18.91 0.89 29.59
C ASP A 643 -19.71 0.57 30.86
N LYS A 644 -20.96 1.02 30.95
CA LYS A 644 -21.85 0.75 32.10
C LYS A 644 -22.26 -0.72 32.16
N ILE A 645 -22.55 -1.32 31.01
CA ILE A 645 -22.91 -2.74 30.91
C ILE A 645 -21.73 -3.62 31.33
N ILE A 646 -20.51 -3.28 30.90
CA ILE A 646 -19.30 -3.99 31.32
C ILE A 646 -19.11 -3.86 32.83
N ASP A 647 -19.26 -2.67 33.42
CA ASP A 647 -19.17 -2.51 34.88
C ASP A 647 -20.19 -3.40 35.61
N VAL A 648 -21.44 -3.49 35.14
CA VAL A 648 -22.47 -4.36 35.74
C VAL A 648 -22.07 -5.84 35.65
N TYR A 649 -21.49 -6.30 34.54
CA TYR A 649 -21.00 -7.68 34.43
C TYR A 649 -19.82 -7.96 35.36
N LEU A 650 -18.88 -7.01 35.47
CA LEU A 650 -17.70 -7.13 36.33
C LEU A 650 -18.09 -7.19 37.81
N GLU A 651 -19.05 -6.36 38.24
CA GLU A 651 -19.54 -6.35 39.63
C GLU A 651 -20.22 -7.66 40.05
N ASN A 652 -20.80 -8.40 39.10
CA ASN A 652 -21.54 -9.64 39.34
C ASN A 652 -20.79 -10.92 38.93
N ASP A 653 -19.51 -10.80 38.55
CA ASP A 653 -18.66 -11.91 38.04
C ASP A 653 -19.27 -12.72 36.87
N ARG A 654 -20.03 -12.07 35.98
CA ARG A 654 -20.71 -12.70 34.82
C ARG A 654 -19.89 -12.62 33.53
N ARG A 655 -18.83 -13.43 33.47
CA ARG A 655 -17.76 -13.34 32.46
C ARG A 655 -18.15 -13.86 31.08
N ASP A 656 -18.86 -14.98 30.99
CA ASP A 656 -19.24 -15.58 29.71
C ASP A 656 -20.24 -14.69 28.97
N GLU A 657 -21.16 -14.08 29.71
CA GLU A 657 -22.10 -13.09 29.18
C GLU A 657 -21.40 -11.81 28.75
N MET A 658 -20.40 -11.36 29.51
CA MET A 658 -19.56 -10.22 29.12
C MET A 658 -18.79 -10.50 27.82
N ILE A 659 -18.17 -11.67 27.66
CA ILE A 659 -17.47 -12.04 26.43
C ILE A 659 -18.45 -12.16 25.26
N THR A 660 -19.63 -12.73 25.49
CA THR A 660 -20.70 -12.79 24.49
C THR A 660 -21.14 -11.40 24.07
N PHE A 661 -21.34 -10.49 25.03
CA PHE A 661 -21.68 -9.10 24.78
C PHE A 661 -20.59 -8.39 23.98
N ILE A 662 -19.33 -8.48 24.39
CA ILE A 662 -18.16 -7.92 23.69
C ILE A 662 -18.07 -8.44 22.24
N THR A 663 -18.37 -9.72 22.05
CA THR A 663 -18.40 -10.35 20.72
C THR A 663 -19.54 -9.79 19.87
N ASN A 664 -20.73 -9.63 20.44
CA ASN A 664 -21.89 -9.10 19.74
C ASN A 664 -21.68 -7.64 19.32
N ILE A 665 -21.25 -6.75 20.22
CA ILE A 665 -21.01 -5.35 19.87
C ILE A 665 -20.00 -5.20 18.73
N SER A 666 -18.97 -6.03 18.70
CA SER A 666 -18.00 -5.97 17.62
C SER A 666 -18.51 -6.56 16.30
N ASN A 667 -19.42 -7.53 16.33
CA ASN A 667 -20.00 -8.10 15.12
C ASN A 667 -20.99 -7.14 14.45
N TYR A 668 -21.65 -6.28 15.23
CA TYR A 668 -22.72 -5.42 14.75
C TYR A 668 -22.35 -3.93 14.67
N TYR A 669 -21.16 -3.55 15.12
CA TYR A 669 -20.69 -2.17 15.03
C TYR A 669 -20.30 -1.75 13.62
N THR A 670 -20.91 -0.68 13.13
CA THR A 670 -20.51 0.05 11.93
C THR A 670 -20.02 1.45 12.33
N PRO A 671 -18.72 1.78 12.22
CA PRO A 671 -18.22 3.11 12.53
C PRO A 671 -18.71 4.10 11.45
N LEU A 672 -19.85 4.74 11.70
CA LEU A 672 -20.46 5.65 10.74
C LEU A 672 -19.73 7.00 10.62
N PHE A 673 -19.17 7.56 11.70
CA PHE A 673 -18.48 8.85 11.64
C PHE A 673 -17.47 9.01 12.77
N GLY A 674 -16.17 9.12 12.42
CA GLY A 674 -15.12 9.36 13.42
C GLY A 674 -14.84 8.12 14.28
N LYS A 675 -13.57 7.78 14.44
CA LYS A 675 -13.14 6.56 15.11
C LYS A 675 -13.21 6.70 16.64
N ILE A 676 -14.42 6.75 17.20
CA ILE A 676 -14.60 6.73 18.67
C ILE A 676 -14.38 5.28 19.15
N PRO A 677 -13.49 5.03 20.13
CA PRO A 677 -13.25 3.70 20.65
C PRO A 677 -14.52 3.14 21.31
N LEU A 678 -14.87 1.91 20.96
CA LEU A 678 -16.12 1.25 21.41
C LEU A 678 -16.13 0.86 22.88
N ILE A 679 -14.94 0.50 23.37
CA ILE A 679 -14.66 0.15 24.76
C ILE A 679 -13.47 1.00 25.16
N SER A 680 -13.56 1.69 26.29
CA SER A 680 -12.43 2.44 26.82
C SER A 680 -11.30 1.48 27.22
N ILE A 681 -10.05 1.95 27.13
CA ILE A 681 -8.88 1.13 27.51
C ILE A 681 -8.91 0.73 28.99
N GLU A 682 -9.53 1.56 29.82
CA GLU A 682 -9.76 1.32 31.23
C GLU A 682 -10.68 0.11 31.43
N GLN A 683 -11.76 0.02 30.64
CA GLN A 683 -12.64 -1.15 30.66
C GLN A 683 -11.95 -2.40 30.12
N ILE A 684 -11.19 -2.31 29.03
CA ILE A 684 -10.39 -3.47 28.57
C ILE A 684 -9.43 -3.93 29.69
N SER A 685 -8.85 -3.00 30.44
CA SER A 685 -7.96 -3.30 31.56
C SER A 685 -8.68 -4.01 32.69
N LYS A 686 -9.83 -3.49 33.14
CA LYS A 686 -10.68 -4.15 34.14
C LYS A 686 -11.07 -5.56 33.69
N VAL A 687 -11.52 -5.70 32.44
CA VAL A 687 -11.87 -6.99 31.83
C VAL A 687 -10.69 -7.96 31.88
N LEU A 688 -9.49 -7.53 31.48
CA LEU A 688 -8.30 -8.38 31.49
C LEU A 688 -7.83 -8.73 32.90
N GLN A 689 -7.94 -7.82 33.88
CA GLN A 689 -7.52 -8.03 35.27
C GLN A 689 -8.37 -9.07 36.02
N VAL A 690 -9.60 -9.35 35.57
CA VAL A 690 -10.47 -10.33 36.23
C VAL A 690 -10.11 -11.77 35.83
N PHE A 691 -9.60 -12.00 34.61
CA PHE A 691 -9.35 -13.36 34.11
C PHE A 691 -8.26 -14.14 34.87
N PRO A 692 -7.09 -13.57 35.20
CA PRO A 692 -6.03 -14.28 35.92
C PRO A 692 -6.43 -14.93 37.23
N LYS A 693 -7.45 -14.38 37.92
CA LYS A 693 -7.91 -14.92 39.21
C LYS A 693 -8.55 -16.31 39.06
N ASN A 694 -9.05 -16.66 37.87
CA ASN A 694 -9.85 -17.86 37.63
C ASN A 694 -9.37 -18.70 36.42
N ILE A 695 -8.67 -18.09 35.47
CA ILE A 695 -8.08 -18.76 34.31
C ILE A 695 -6.57 -18.82 34.53
N GLN A 696 -6.07 -19.98 34.95
CA GLN A 696 -4.63 -20.20 35.08
C GLN A 696 -3.94 -20.43 33.72
N ASN A 697 -4.70 -20.88 32.71
CA ASN A 697 -4.14 -21.15 31.39
C ASN A 697 -3.94 -19.85 30.58
N VAL A 698 -2.68 -19.48 30.40
CA VAL A 698 -2.25 -18.31 29.63
C VAL A 698 -2.77 -18.31 28.20
N ASN A 699 -2.91 -19.48 27.57
CA ASN A 699 -3.41 -19.57 26.19
C ASN A 699 -4.85 -19.10 26.07
N ASP A 700 -5.68 -19.30 27.08
CA ASP A 700 -7.07 -18.87 27.05
C ASP A 700 -7.16 -17.35 27.26
N ILE A 701 -6.31 -16.78 28.11
CA ILE A 701 -6.15 -15.32 28.24
C ILE A 701 -5.67 -14.72 26.90
N LEU A 702 -4.71 -15.36 26.23
CA LEU A 702 -4.23 -14.93 24.91
C LEU A 702 -5.32 -14.99 23.84
N LYS A 703 -6.21 -15.99 23.86
CA LYS A 703 -7.38 -16.05 22.97
C LYS A 703 -8.30 -14.85 23.20
N ILE A 704 -8.56 -14.50 24.45
CA ILE A 704 -9.39 -13.32 24.81
C ILE A 704 -8.72 -12.04 24.34
N ILE A 705 -7.43 -11.85 24.61
CA ILE A 705 -6.65 -10.70 24.13
C ILE A 705 -6.71 -10.60 22.61
N ASN A 706 -6.51 -11.71 21.89
CA ASN A 706 -6.58 -11.74 20.44
C ASN A 706 -8.00 -11.47 19.93
N LEU A 707 -9.03 -11.95 20.62
CA LEU A 707 -10.42 -11.65 20.31
C LEU A 707 -10.68 -10.15 20.43
N ILE A 708 -10.36 -9.53 21.58
CA ILE A 708 -10.53 -8.08 21.78
C ILE A 708 -9.70 -7.31 20.74
N ARG A 709 -8.46 -7.72 20.47
CA ARG A 709 -7.58 -7.05 19.48
C ARG A 709 -8.10 -7.12 18.05
N ASN A 710 -8.64 -8.27 17.64
CA ASN A 710 -9.18 -8.46 16.29
C ASN A 710 -10.50 -7.69 16.11
N LYS A 711 -11.23 -7.49 17.20
CA LYS A 711 -12.57 -6.91 17.23
C LYS A 711 -12.56 -5.39 17.40
N PHE A 712 -11.62 -4.81 18.15
CA PHE A 712 -11.52 -3.36 18.40
C PHE A 712 -10.24 -2.74 17.82
N TYR A 713 -10.32 -2.26 16.58
CA TYR A 713 -9.16 -1.78 15.80
C TYR A 713 -8.60 -0.42 16.27
N VAL A 714 -9.37 0.39 17.00
CA VAL A 714 -8.99 1.74 17.44
C VAL A 714 -9.16 1.83 18.95
N ILE A 715 -8.05 1.79 19.67
CA ILE A 715 -8.02 2.09 21.11
C ILE A 715 -7.29 3.43 21.23
N ASP A 716 -8.06 4.51 21.33
CA ASP A 716 -7.52 5.86 21.44
C ASP A 716 -7.00 6.09 22.87
N ALA A 717 -5.70 5.93 23.04
CA ALA A 717 -5.08 5.87 24.37
C ALA A 717 -4.77 7.27 24.91
N LYS A 718 -5.46 7.66 25.99
CA LYS A 718 -4.81 8.49 27.02
C LYS A 718 -3.74 7.65 27.74
N ARG A 719 -2.72 8.34 28.27
CA ARG A 719 -1.30 7.98 28.09
C ARG A 719 -0.70 6.90 29.00
N ASP A 720 -1.32 6.39 30.08
CA ASP A 720 -0.55 5.67 31.13
C ASP A 720 -1.27 4.56 31.97
N PHE A 721 -2.06 3.64 31.42
CA PHE A 721 -2.81 2.68 32.28
C PHE A 721 -2.22 1.27 32.50
N PHE A 722 -1.95 0.48 31.44
CA PHE A 722 -1.72 -0.97 31.61
C PHE A 722 -0.39 -1.35 32.26
N LEU A 723 0.70 -0.65 31.90
CA LEU A 723 2.07 -1.12 32.13
C LEU A 723 2.87 -0.19 33.05
N THR A 724 2.29 0.98 33.31
CA THR A 724 2.84 2.07 34.10
C THR A 724 2.17 2.20 35.46
N ASN A 725 0.94 1.67 35.61
CA ASN A 725 0.23 1.65 36.88
C ASN A 725 0.51 0.34 37.61
N LYS A 726 1.14 0.43 38.79
CA LYS A 726 1.49 -0.70 39.65
C LYS A 726 0.28 -1.60 39.93
N SER A 727 -0.90 -1.02 40.18
CA SER A 727 -2.11 -1.78 40.49
C SER A 727 -2.60 -2.65 39.32
N GLY A 728 -2.48 -2.16 38.08
CA GLY A 728 -2.90 -2.92 36.90
C GLY A 728 -1.98 -4.11 36.62
N MET A 729 -0.68 -3.93 36.85
CA MET A 729 0.33 -4.98 36.74
C MET A 729 0.19 -6.03 37.85
N GLU A 730 -0.01 -5.58 39.09
CA GLU A 730 -0.25 -6.44 40.25
C GLU A 730 -1.53 -7.27 40.09
N ASN A 731 -2.59 -6.72 39.51
CA ASN A 731 -3.84 -7.47 39.32
C ASN A 731 -3.80 -8.46 38.14
N LEU A 732 -2.97 -8.20 37.12
CA LEU A 732 -2.95 -9.00 35.90
C LEU A 732 -1.87 -10.10 35.92
N ILE A 733 -0.64 -9.76 36.34
CA ILE A 733 0.53 -10.63 36.19
C ILE A 733 0.86 -11.39 37.48
N VAL A 734 0.75 -10.75 38.65
CA VAL A 734 1.11 -11.38 39.93
C VAL A 734 0.28 -12.65 40.21
N PRO A 735 -1.05 -12.69 39.99
CA PRO A 735 -1.82 -13.92 40.21
C PRO A 735 -1.35 -15.09 39.35
N LEU A 736 -0.92 -14.82 38.11
CA LEU A 736 -0.41 -15.86 37.20
C LEU A 736 1.00 -16.32 37.59
N LEU A 737 1.82 -15.40 38.09
CA LEU A 737 3.13 -15.73 38.65
C LEU A 737 2.97 -16.59 39.91
N ASP A 738 2.12 -16.16 40.84
CA ASP A 738 1.85 -16.89 42.10
C ASP A 738 1.29 -18.28 41.84
N SER A 739 0.39 -18.45 40.86
CA SER A 739 -0.10 -19.77 40.46
C SER A 739 1.01 -20.63 39.87
N SER A 740 1.83 -20.06 38.98
CA SER A 740 2.96 -20.77 38.36
C SER A 740 4.02 -21.19 39.39
N ILE A 741 4.24 -20.38 40.43
CA ILE A 741 5.17 -20.68 41.52
C ILE A 741 4.62 -21.83 42.37
N LYS A 742 3.32 -21.84 42.68
CA LYS A 742 2.67 -22.93 43.44
C LYS A 742 2.67 -24.26 42.69
N GLU A 743 2.54 -24.23 41.37
CA GLU A 743 2.49 -25.43 40.51
C GLU A 743 3.86 -25.94 40.05
N GLY A 744 4.94 -25.22 40.39
CA GLY A 744 6.28 -25.50 39.88
C GLY A 744 6.59 -24.62 38.66
N PHE A 745 7.62 -23.79 38.81
CA PHE A 745 8.02 -22.79 37.83
C PHE A 745 8.74 -23.48 36.64
N THR A 746 7.99 -23.98 35.67
CA THR A 746 8.52 -24.71 34.49
C THR A 746 8.90 -23.76 33.35
N ASP A 747 9.79 -24.22 32.45
CA ASP A 747 10.17 -23.50 31.23
C ASP A 747 8.98 -23.12 30.35
N LYS A 748 7.97 -24.00 30.28
CA LYS A 748 6.74 -23.75 29.53
C LYS A 748 5.94 -22.59 30.14
N HIS A 749 5.80 -22.55 31.47
CA HIS A 749 5.10 -21.45 32.15
C HIS A 749 5.80 -20.11 31.90
N ILE A 750 7.13 -20.12 31.87
CA ILE A 750 7.92 -18.93 31.56
C ILE A 750 7.69 -18.45 30.14
N ASP A 751 7.78 -19.35 29.16
CA ASP A 751 7.57 -18.99 27.75
C ASP A 751 6.12 -18.51 27.51
N ASP A 752 5.13 -19.15 28.16
CA ASP A 752 3.72 -18.75 28.08
C ASP A 752 3.50 -17.35 28.69
N LEU A 753 3.99 -17.09 29.90
CA LEU A 753 3.89 -15.77 30.54
C LEU A 753 4.66 -14.70 29.78
N GLN A 754 5.84 -15.03 29.25
CA GLN A 754 6.58 -14.14 28.38
C GLN A 754 5.77 -13.80 27.12
N LEU A 755 5.13 -14.79 26.50
CA LEU A 755 4.26 -14.58 25.34
C LEU A 755 3.05 -13.70 25.69
N LEU A 756 2.47 -13.85 26.87
CA LEU A 756 1.39 -13.00 27.38
C LEU A 756 1.82 -11.54 27.50
N ILE A 757 2.94 -11.31 28.21
CA ILE A 757 3.51 -9.96 28.41
C ILE A 757 3.79 -9.31 27.06
N ILE A 758 4.40 -10.06 26.14
CA ILE A 758 4.68 -9.62 24.78
C ILE A 758 3.39 -9.22 24.03
N ASN A 759 2.34 -10.03 24.12
CA ASN A 759 1.07 -9.73 23.46
C ASN A 759 0.37 -8.52 24.06
N LEU A 760 0.50 -8.29 25.38
CA LEU A 760 0.00 -7.07 26.04
C LEU A 760 0.74 -5.82 25.56
N PHE A 761 2.06 -5.85 25.43
CA PHE A 761 2.82 -4.75 24.83
C PHE A 761 2.46 -4.49 23.35
N ASN A 762 2.06 -5.53 22.62
CA ASN A 762 1.63 -5.45 21.22
C ASN A 762 0.14 -5.12 21.04
N PHE A 763 -0.61 -5.03 22.13
CA PHE A 763 -2.04 -4.75 22.09
C PHE A 763 -2.32 -3.38 21.43
N LYS A 764 -1.41 -2.41 21.59
CA LYS A 764 -1.45 -1.10 20.91
C LYS A 764 -0.61 -1.09 19.63
N ARG A 765 -1.21 -0.72 18.49
CA ARG A 765 -0.52 -0.66 17.18
C ARG A 765 0.13 0.70 16.86
N ASN A 766 -0.16 1.77 17.59
CA ASN A 766 0.47 3.07 17.34
C ASN A 766 1.93 3.05 17.81
N ASN A 767 2.84 2.72 16.88
CA ASN A 767 4.30 2.62 17.07
C ASN A 767 4.94 3.84 17.77
N LYS A 768 4.33 5.03 17.69
CA LYS A 768 4.83 6.23 18.38
C LYS A 768 4.55 6.21 19.89
N ILE A 769 3.43 5.65 20.34
CA ILE A 769 3.04 5.59 21.76
C ILE A 769 3.77 4.45 22.46
N GLY A 770 3.94 3.31 21.79
CA GLY A 770 4.63 2.13 22.35
C GLY A 770 6.09 2.39 22.77
N ARG A 771 6.77 3.39 22.21
CA ARG A 771 8.13 3.75 22.66
C ARG A 771 8.15 4.31 24.09
N ILE A 772 7.13 5.08 24.49
CA ILE A 772 7.04 5.68 25.82
C ILE A 772 6.71 4.60 26.85
N GLU A 773 5.73 3.74 26.58
CA GLU A 773 5.33 2.65 27.49
C GLU A 773 6.48 1.64 27.73
N ARG A 774 7.23 1.27 26.68
CA ARG A 774 8.39 0.37 26.81
C ARG A 774 9.49 0.95 27.72
N SER A 775 9.57 2.27 27.86
CA SER A 775 10.54 2.91 28.76
C SER A 775 10.10 2.90 30.22
N LYS A 776 8.79 2.80 30.48
CA LYS A 776 8.19 2.77 31.81
C LYS A 776 7.75 1.34 32.23
N ASP A 777 8.24 0.31 31.54
CA ASP A 777 7.90 -1.09 31.82
C ASP A 777 8.30 -1.52 33.23
N LEU A 778 7.33 -1.95 34.04
CA LEU A 778 7.56 -2.51 35.38
C LEU A 778 7.46 -4.04 35.41
N ILE A 779 6.96 -4.66 34.35
CA ILE A 779 6.71 -6.11 34.29
C ILE A 779 8.00 -6.89 34.08
N THR A 780 8.84 -6.51 33.11
CA THR A 780 10.09 -7.28 32.89
C THR A 780 11.00 -7.32 34.11
N PRO A 781 11.22 -6.24 34.89
CA PRO A 781 11.94 -6.34 36.16
C PRO A 781 11.35 -7.38 37.11
N LEU A 782 10.04 -7.34 37.34
CA LEU A 782 9.38 -8.27 38.28
C LEU A 782 9.52 -9.71 37.80
N PHE A 783 9.24 -9.95 36.52
CA PHE A 783 9.29 -11.27 35.92
C PHE A 783 10.69 -11.88 35.98
N ILE A 784 11.73 -11.09 35.67
CA ILE A 784 13.13 -11.51 35.78
C ILE A 784 13.54 -11.74 37.23
N HIS A 785 13.04 -10.95 38.17
CA HIS A 785 13.28 -11.15 39.60
C HIS A 785 12.72 -12.49 40.09
N GLU A 786 11.48 -12.82 39.73
CA GLU A 786 10.88 -14.10 40.10
C GLU A 786 11.62 -15.29 39.46
N ILE A 787 12.06 -15.17 38.20
CA ILE A 787 12.91 -16.20 37.59
C ILE A 787 14.21 -16.38 38.37
N LEU A 788 14.90 -15.31 38.76
CA LEU A 788 16.14 -15.40 39.53
C LEU A 788 15.94 -16.00 40.93
N LYS A 789 14.77 -15.80 41.52
CA LYS A 789 14.42 -16.32 42.85
C LYS A 789 14.12 -17.82 42.81
N HIS A 790 13.54 -18.30 41.72
CA HIS A 790 13.05 -19.68 41.60
C HIS A 790 13.90 -20.58 40.69
N LEU A 791 14.67 -20.00 39.79
CA LEU A 791 15.56 -20.67 38.84
C LEU A 791 16.95 -20.03 38.86
N ASN A 792 17.76 -20.29 37.83
CA ASN A 792 19.14 -19.84 37.75
C ASN A 792 19.33 -18.59 36.89
N TRP A 793 20.55 -18.04 36.99
CA TRP A 793 21.01 -16.88 36.25
C TRP A 793 20.87 -17.04 34.72
N ASP A 794 21.31 -18.18 34.18
CA ASP A 794 21.35 -18.41 32.74
C ASP A 794 19.94 -18.35 32.13
N LYS A 795 18.95 -18.92 32.82
CA LYS A 795 17.56 -18.85 32.37
C LYS A 795 17.02 -17.42 32.41
N ALA A 796 17.32 -16.67 33.46
CA ALA A 796 16.91 -15.27 33.56
C ALA A 796 17.49 -14.43 32.42
N VAL A 797 18.76 -14.66 32.06
CA VAL A 797 19.43 -13.99 30.94
C VAL A 797 18.81 -14.40 29.59
N GLU A 798 18.55 -15.68 29.37
CA GLU A 798 17.88 -16.21 28.16
C GLU A 798 16.52 -15.52 27.93
N VAL A 799 15.68 -15.51 28.97
CA VAL A 799 14.34 -14.91 28.94
C VAL A 799 14.44 -13.40 28.71
N PHE A 800 15.38 -12.73 29.35
CA PHE A 800 15.59 -11.30 29.12
C PHE A 800 15.98 -11.00 27.67
N PHE A 801 16.87 -11.79 27.06
CA PHE A 801 17.24 -11.62 25.65
C PHE A 801 16.06 -11.85 24.71
N LYS A 802 15.17 -12.81 25.01
CA LYS A 802 13.90 -12.97 24.27
C LYS A 802 13.05 -11.70 24.33
N PHE A 803 12.95 -11.01 25.48
CA PHE A 803 12.27 -9.71 25.55
C PHE A 803 12.98 -8.62 24.74
N GLN A 804 14.32 -8.60 24.68
CA GLN A 804 15.07 -7.63 23.88
C GLN A 804 14.87 -7.82 22.39
N LEU A 805 15.08 -9.05 21.91
CA LEU A 805 15.00 -9.40 20.49
C LEU A 805 13.62 -9.08 19.92
N ASN A 806 12.57 -9.33 20.70
CA ASN A 806 11.21 -9.13 20.25
C ASN A 806 10.72 -7.68 20.42
N HIS A 807 11.00 -7.03 21.57
CA HIS A 807 10.32 -5.78 21.94
C HIS A 807 11.18 -4.65 22.52
N ARG A 808 12.48 -4.88 22.77
CA ARG A 808 13.40 -3.91 23.40
C ARG A 808 12.95 -3.43 24.80
N LEU A 809 12.42 -4.35 25.61
CA LEU A 809 11.95 -4.10 26.98
C LEU A 809 13.12 -4.12 27.97
N LEU A 810 13.84 -3.01 28.09
CA LEU A 810 15.18 -2.98 28.70
C LEU A 810 15.19 -3.02 30.23
N ASN A 811 14.10 -2.72 30.92
CA ASN A 811 14.12 -2.45 32.37
C ASN A 811 14.55 -3.67 33.21
N GLY A 812 14.30 -4.90 32.76
CA GLY A 812 14.78 -6.13 33.41
C GLY A 812 16.30 -6.23 33.59
N ILE A 813 17.09 -5.46 32.82
CA ILE A 813 18.55 -5.42 32.94
C ILE A 813 19.00 -4.98 34.34
N LEU A 814 18.26 -4.06 34.96
CA LEU A 814 18.62 -3.52 36.26
C LEU A 814 18.58 -4.61 37.34
N VAL A 815 17.66 -5.56 37.20
CA VAL A 815 17.54 -6.72 38.10
C VAL A 815 18.70 -7.67 37.89
N LEU A 816 19.05 -7.99 36.63
CA LEU A 816 20.20 -8.83 36.30
C LEU A 816 21.50 -8.21 36.82
N LEU A 817 21.75 -6.92 36.58
CA LEU A 817 22.96 -6.25 37.05
C LEU A 817 23.05 -6.23 38.58
N ASN A 818 21.94 -5.95 39.27
CA ASN A 818 21.88 -6.00 40.74
C ASN A 818 22.16 -7.40 41.28
N HIS A 819 21.55 -8.43 40.67
CA HIS A 819 21.75 -9.81 41.09
C HIS A 819 23.20 -10.22 40.84
N GLY A 820 23.75 -9.94 39.66
CA GLY A 820 25.15 -10.15 39.33
C GLY A 820 26.07 -9.54 40.40
N LEU A 821 25.91 -8.26 40.73
CA LEU A 821 26.73 -7.59 41.76
C LEU A 821 26.61 -8.21 43.16
N LYS A 822 25.45 -8.76 43.52
CA LYS A 822 25.23 -9.37 44.84
C LYS A 822 25.75 -10.80 44.93
N THR A 823 25.59 -11.61 43.89
CA THR A 823 25.86 -13.07 43.93
C THR A 823 27.20 -13.44 43.32
N SER A 824 27.63 -12.74 42.28
CA SER A 824 28.93 -12.96 41.64
C SER A 824 29.71 -11.65 41.68
N ASN A 825 30.72 -11.54 42.54
CA ASN A 825 31.75 -10.50 42.41
C ASN A 825 32.51 -10.56 41.05
N ASN A 826 31.99 -11.32 40.08
CA ASN A 826 32.55 -11.53 38.76
C ASN A 826 32.13 -10.39 37.81
N LEU A 827 32.89 -9.30 37.87
CA LEU A 827 32.78 -8.18 36.95
C LEU A 827 32.87 -8.60 35.47
N LEU A 828 33.49 -9.75 35.12
CA LEU A 828 33.54 -10.24 33.75
C LEU A 828 32.16 -10.67 33.24
N GLN A 829 31.33 -11.31 34.06
CA GLN A 829 29.96 -11.66 33.68
C GLN A 829 29.16 -10.40 33.37
N GLN A 830 29.33 -9.33 34.17
CA GLN A 830 28.69 -8.04 33.92
C GLN A 830 29.25 -7.35 32.68
N ALA A 831 30.56 -7.36 32.48
CA ALA A 831 31.17 -6.78 31.29
C ALA A 831 30.69 -7.46 30.01
N SER A 832 30.59 -8.80 30.01
CA SER A 832 30.01 -9.57 28.90
C SER A 832 28.54 -9.19 28.67
N LEU A 833 27.76 -9.12 29.75
CA LEU A 833 26.35 -8.76 29.70
C LEU A 833 26.16 -7.32 29.15
N LEU A 834 26.91 -6.35 29.66
CA LEU A 834 26.90 -4.94 29.21
C LEU A 834 27.35 -4.80 27.76
N SER A 835 28.40 -5.53 27.35
CA SER A 835 28.91 -5.53 25.97
C SER A 835 27.84 -6.04 24.99
N GLU A 836 27.18 -7.14 25.33
CA GLU A 836 26.10 -7.68 24.51
C GLU A 836 24.94 -6.69 24.43
N PHE A 837 24.62 -5.99 25.52
CA PHE A 837 23.53 -5.01 25.53
C PHE A 837 23.81 -3.73 24.76
N LYS A 838 25.07 -3.27 24.68
CA LYS A 838 25.46 -2.12 23.85
C LYS A 838 25.11 -2.32 22.37
N LYS A 839 24.91 -3.57 21.92
CA LYS A 839 24.43 -3.88 20.57
C LYS A 839 22.96 -3.48 20.33
N TYR A 840 22.14 -3.38 21.38
CA TYR A 840 20.68 -3.23 21.25
C TYR A 840 20.14 -1.85 21.65
N THR A 841 20.92 -1.06 22.39
CA THR A 841 20.49 0.27 22.85
C THR A 841 21.65 1.24 23.00
N ASN A 842 21.33 2.53 23.18
CA ASN A 842 22.34 3.56 23.28
C ASN A 842 23.15 3.41 24.58
N GLU A 843 24.47 3.58 24.48
CA GLU A 843 25.43 3.36 25.56
C GLU A 843 25.08 4.13 26.84
N TYR A 844 24.68 5.39 26.71
CA TYR A 844 24.28 6.22 27.85
C TYR A 844 23.12 5.65 28.67
N LYS A 845 22.18 4.93 28.04
CA LYS A 845 21.04 4.31 28.75
C LYS A 845 21.52 3.13 29.60
N ILE A 846 22.41 2.32 29.06
CA ILE A 846 23.02 1.18 29.76
C ILE A 846 23.85 1.69 30.94
N ASN A 847 24.59 2.77 30.74
CA ASN A 847 25.40 3.40 31.79
C ASN A 847 24.53 3.79 32.98
N TYR A 848 23.35 4.41 32.78
CA TYR A 848 22.46 4.72 33.90
C TYR A 848 21.95 3.47 34.66
N TYR A 849 21.62 2.37 33.97
CA TYR A 849 21.24 1.14 34.67
C TYR A 849 22.42 0.52 35.43
N TYR A 850 23.62 0.59 34.87
CA TYR A 850 24.84 0.10 35.52
C TYR A 850 25.18 0.94 36.75
N ILE A 851 25.13 2.27 36.64
CA ILE A 851 25.30 3.20 37.77
C ILE A 851 24.23 2.93 38.84
N ALA A 852 22.98 2.71 38.45
CA ALA A 852 21.92 2.35 39.40
C ALA A 852 22.22 1.02 40.10
N ALA A 853 22.69 0.00 39.38
CA ALA A 853 23.05 -1.27 39.99
C ALA A 853 24.24 -1.12 40.97
N LEU A 854 25.29 -0.38 40.59
CA LEU A 854 26.42 -0.07 41.46
C LEU A 854 25.98 0.72 42.70
N ALA A 855 25.10 1.71 42.55
CA ALA A 855 24.56 2.50 43.65
C ALA A 855 23.75 1.68 44.67
N ASN A 856 23.24 0.51 44.26
CA ASN A 856 22.58 -0.45 45.14
C ASN A 856 23.57 -1.36 45.88
N SER A 857 24.84 -1.39 45.47
CA SER A 857 25.85 -2.21 46.13
C SER A 857 26.15 -1.67 47.53
N LYS A 858 26.52 -2.56 48.47
CA LYS A 858 26.78 -2.18 49.87
C LYS A 858 28.03 -1.28 50.02
N ASN A 859 28.89 -1.18 49.01
CA ASN A 859 30.17 -0.46 49.08
C ASN A 859 30.23 0.69 48.05
N PHE A 860 29.82 1.88 48.48
CA PHE A 860 29.78 3.05 47.59
C PHE A 860 31.17 3.45 47.05
N ASN A 861 32.26 3.14 47.76
CA ASN A 861 33.62 3.45 47.29
C ASN A 861 33.97 2.68 46.00
N VAL A 862 33.48 1.43 45.85
CA VAL A 862 33.65 0.66 44.60
C VAL A 862 32.86 1.32 43.48
N THR A 863 31.66 1.81 43.78
CA THR A 863 30.81 2.55 42.85
C THR A 863 31.52 3.81 42.34
N GLU A 864 32.17 4.58 43.20
CA GLU A 864 32.92 5.78 42.79
C GLU A 864 34.04 5.45 41.79
N ASN A 865 34.85 4.44 42.09
CA ASN A 865 35.97 4.01 41.23
C ASN A 865 35.51 3.50 39.87
N GLU A 866 34.41 2.75 39.82
CA GLU A 866 33.87 2.21 38.57
C GLU A 866 33.18 3.30 37.73
N ILE A 867 32.51 4.25 38.38
CA ILE A 867 31.83 5.37 37.70
C ILE A 867 32.82 6.23 36.91
N GLN A 868 34.00 6.49 37.45
CA GLN A 868 35.03 7.29 36.78
C GLN A 868 35.52 6.66 35.46
N LYS A 869 35.35 5.34 35.28
CA LYS A 869 35.74 4.62 34.07
C LYS A 869 34.66 4.69 32.96
N ILE A 870 33.44 5.12 33.28
CA ILE A 870 32.32 5.11 32.34
C ILE A 870 32.35 6.35 31.45
N ILE A 871 32.40 6.15 30.12
CA ILE A 871 32.43 7.23 29.12
C ILE A 871 31.18 8.13 29.24
N GLN A 872 31.39 9.42 29.47
CA GLN A 872 30.33 10.42 29.61
C GLN A 872 29.67 10.72 28.26
N SER A 873 28.48 10.17 28.06
CA SER A 873 27.49 10.68 27.10
C SER A 873 26.14 10.64 27.81
N SER A 874 25.37 11.72 27.78
CA SER A 874 24.19 11.80 28.65
C SER A 874 23.02 12.54 28.02
N GLU A 875 21.86 11.88 28.00
CA GLU A 875 20.55 12.53 27.89
C GLU A 875 19.88 12.51 29.27
N ASN A 876 19.55 13.68 29.83
CA ASN A 876 18.99 13.82 31.18
C ASN A 876 17.67 13.07 31.39
N ALA A 877 16.87 12.87 30.33
CA ALA A 877 15.62 12.13 30.38
C ALA A 877 15.79 10.68 30.86
N HIS A 878 16.96 10.08 30.67
CA HIS A 878 17.22 8.70 31.10
C HIS A 878 17.59 8.59 32.59
N LEU A 879 18.19 9.64 33.15
CA LEU A 879 18.42 9.73 34.60
C LEU A 879 17.09 9.73 35.35
N ALA A 880 16.16 10.62 34.97
CA ALA A 880 14.87 10.75 35.63
C ALA A 880 14.03 9.45 35.52
N ARG A 881 14.04 8.80 34.35
CA ARG A 881 13.38 7.49 34.17
C ARG A 881 14.00 6.38 35.00
N THR A 882 15.33 6.32 35.10
CA THR A 882 16.00 5.29 35.92
C THR A 882 15.71 5.53 37.40
N TYR A 883 15.71 6.79 37.83
CA TYR A 883 15.30 7.20 39.17
C TYR A 883 13.86 6.79 39.50
N MET A 884 12.91 7.02 38.58
CA MET A 884 11.53 6.58 38.73
C MET A 884 11.40 5.06 38.74
N LEU A 885 12.17 4.35 37.91
CA LEU A 885 12.19 2.90 37.90
C LEU A 885 12.62 2.34 39.27
N ILE A 886 13.68 2.88 39.88
CA ILE A 886 14.13 2.48 41.22
C ILE A 886 12.99 2.55 42.25
N LYS A 887 12.17 3.62 42.21
CA LYS A 887 11.01 3.80 43.11
C LYS A 887 10.01 2.64 43.03
N HIS A 888 9.88 2.04 41.85
CA HIS A 888 8.92 0.98 41.58
C HIS A 888 9.48 -0.43 41.82
N LEU A 889 10.71 -0.56 42.33
CA LEU A 889 11.38 -1.85 42.57
C LEU A 889 11.73 -2.08 44.06
N PRO A 890 10.77 -1.97 45.01
CA PRO A 890 11.04 -2.08 46.44
C PRO A 890 11.52 -3.46 46.90
N TYR A 891 11.31 -4.50 46.08
CA TYR A 891 11.75 -5.87 46.38
C TYR A 891 13.27 -6.07 46.23
N LEU A 892 14.02 -5.10 45.69
CA LEU A 892 15.49 -5.21 45.52
C LEU A 892 16.30 -4.60 46.68
N SER A 893 15.79 -3.55 47.33
CA SER A 893 16.45 -2.80 48.42
C SER A 893 15.52 -1.71 49.01
N GLU A 894 15.96 -1.05 50.09
CA GLU A 894 15.37 0.21 50.56
C GLU A 894 15.43 1.26 49.44
N THR A 895 14.29 1.53 48.79
CA THR A 895 14.22 2.37 47.58
C THR A 895 14.76 3.76 47.81
N ASP A 896 14.50 4.36 48.96
CA ASP A 896 14.84 5.76 49.24
C ASP A 896 16.37 5.93 49.34
N LYS A 897 17.03 5.02 50.05
CA LYS A 897 18.50 4.97 50.14
C LYS A 897 19.14 4.66 48.78
N TRP A 898 18.54 3.75 48.02
CA TRP A 898 19.02 3.42 46.67
C TRP A 898 18.89 4.61 45.72
N GLN A 899 17.76 5.32 45.76
CA GLN A 899 17.55 6.55 44.99
C GLN A 899 18.56 7.63 45.36
N GLU A 900 18.80 7.85 46.65
CA GLU A 900 19.78 8.82 47.13
C GLU A 900 21.20 8.47 46.62
N ASN A 901 21.62 7.22 46.78
CA ASN A 901 22.92 6.75 46.29
C ASN A 901 23.04 6.87 44.77
N PHE A 902 21.97 6.58 44.02
CA PHE A 902 21.96 6.71 42.58
C PHE A 902 22.13 8.17 42.13
N LEU A 903 21.45 9.10 42.79
CA LEU A 903 21.62 10.53 42.51
C LEU A 903 23.04 11.00 42.84
N LYS A 904 23.62 10.58 43.98
CA LYS A 904 25.02 10.87 44.35
C LYS A 904 25.99 10.33 43.29
N ALA A 905 25.80 9.09 42.87
CA ALA A 905 26.58 8.43 41.84
C ALA A 905 26.50 9.17 40.49
N CYS A 906 25.31 9.64 40.11
CA CYS A 906 25.12 10.44 38.90
C CYS A 906 25.75 11.84 38.99
N LEU A 907 25.76 12.48 40.15
CA LEU A 907 26.45 13.76 40.37
C LEU A 907 27.97 13.59 40.17
N LEU A 908 28.54 12.56 40.79
CA LEU A 908 29.95 12.20 40.64
C LEU A 908 30.27 11.89 39.18
N TRP A 909 29.45 11.07 38.51
CA TRP A 909 29.65 10.71 37.12
C TRP A 909 29.62 11.92 36.18
N LYS A 910 28.78 12.91 36.45
CA LYS A 910 28.66 14.14 35.64
C LYS A 910 29.65 15.23 36.01
N ASN A 911 30.47 15.01 37.04
CA ASN A 911 31.37 16.01 37.61
C ASN A 911 30.64 17.34 37.91
N SER A 912 29.41 17.26 38.42
CA SER A 912 28.55 18.41 38.71
C SER A 912 28.31 18.48 40.21
N GLU A 913 28.85 19.51 40.86
CA GLU A 913 28.65 19.74 42.30
C GLU A 913 27.23 20.23 42.64
N ASP A 914 26.49 20.73 41.64
CA ASP A 914 25.19 21.37 41.88
C ASP A 914 24.05 20.36 41.98
N LYS A 915 23.82 19.87 43.21
CA LYS A 915 22.66 19.04 43.58
C LYS A 915 21.33 19.61 43.09
N LYS A 916 21.21 20.95 42.96
CA LYS A 916 19.97 21.64 42.57
C LYS A 916 19.61 21.37 41.12
N ASN A 917 20.60 21.24 40.23
CA ASN A 917 20.36 20.91 38.82
C ASN A 917 19.70 19.53 38.69
N ILE A 918 20.22 18.51 39.38
CA ILE A 918 19.65 17.16 39.33
C ILE A 918 18.27 17.09 40.00
N LEU A 919 18.07 17.76 41.14
CA LEU A 919 16.76 17.82 41.80
C LEU A 919 15.70 18.51 40.92
N ASN A 920 16.05 19.63 40.27
CA ASN A 920 15.18 20.30 39.31
C ASN A 920 14.83 19.36 38.14
N TYR A 921 15.77 18.54 37.65
CA TYR A 921 15.49 17.60 36.57
C TYR A 921 14.54 16.46 36.98
N VAL A 922 14.63 15.96 38.22
CA VAL A 922 13.72 14.94 38.75
C VAL A 922 12.31 15.53 38.98
N LEU A 923 12.23 16.75 39.51
CA LEU A 923 10.96 17.44 39.76
C LEU A 923 10.21 17.81 38.47
N VAL A 924 10.94 18.23 37.42
CA VAL A 924 10.32 18.58 36.13
C VAL A 924 9.62 17.38 35.49
N GLU A 925 10.15 16.15 35.60
CA GLU A 925 9.47 14.96 35.06
C GLU A 925 8.37 14.41 35.98
N GLN A 926 8.34 14.76 37.28
CA GLN A 926 7.20 14.45 38.16
C GLN A 926 6.02 15.42 37.96
N TYR A 927 6.30 16.67 37.56
CA TYR A 927 5.28 17.68 37.28
C TYR A 927 4.69 17.56 35.86
N ILE A 928 5.40 16.91 34.93
CA ILE A 928 4.95 16.56 33.56
C ILE A 928 4.24 15.20 33.58
#